data_AF-A0A653QBF7-F1
#
_entry.id   AF-A0A653QBF7-F1
#
_cell.length_a   1.000
_cell.length_b   1.000
_cell.length_c   1.000
_cell.angle_alpha   90.00
_cell.angle_beta   90.00
_cell.angle_gamma   90.00
#
_symmetry.space_group_name_H-M   'P 1'
#
loop_
_entity.id
_entity.type
_entity.pdbx_description
1 polymer ?
#
loop_
_entity_poly.entity_id
_entity_poly.type
_entity_poly.pdbx_seq_one_letter_code
_entity_poly.pdbx_strand_id
1 'polypeptide(L)'
;MNRSPRRRSTIALQIACSTLIAGALAVSGTIAALPATAAPGDGPTAATGTTTITTPGTPVAQGEDWTVTPTDGGYTVVLTLAEPLPIRAAAPVLLVDGTDIGVAQTSLDQRQLTVTTTDPTVADARSVELGWSGATDLQGNRQSATAPQTVAPREAPAPLTDDPAAAGPYAVTRADYDLGNEAETIKGFGRKGEMRAAVFVPEDAPGKRPVVVFLHGRHEACVGGTENPRAWPCGKGQTDIPSYLGYNAAATALASHGNVVVSISANAINALDGSYSDDGGAVARGQLVLDHLSLLQRADAGQEPRLSPLLTGKLDLQHVGLMGHSRGGDGVVRAALLNMQRTSPFGIRAVLPLAPTDFGRMTLPDTNTAVVLPYCDGDVSDLQGQHFYDDSRTAFGDDVLRSSVLVMGANHNFFNTTWTPGKYAKASSDDWYDESDTVCGAKAKHTTRLSSDQQYAVGTSLISGFFRLTLDGEQQFLPMFDGTDRQPAALGAADIRVTASQPGASRRDLALFDTTNPAVTTTGALTAKTCASTDNLPAKQTLPACVSITSNAPDYTPAFLGSSVPATPALHVTPTKAATGGQVHVPVAPTAGDFTGFQALSLRLTPDDTATTNADVSISLRDATGAVATRRVSDTSRAGQLLPGTRTAPRKTILQQARIPLDTFTGIDLASVREVTIDVPQKNSGMLLSDLSLLPAATLGTPVVTNRPTARIADRFVDEGRTRTVVRAAVVLSRPAEQATTVSFDLDQASDNRIRPAMQAVTFQPGEVCRAVAVSVNGDRTPSFSRTADYPMTLSNTRGGSVIGDSIGTMRIREDDGVRAVNGRVTASAPAVGTPGDACAEAQATSTPIAVTPASSRKGAKVAISATGFRAGESVTVSIDGGRATRTTANAAGKVRLKVTKTVAALAPGTHVVHARGYGSDQRARGTFTTTK
;
A
#
# COMPACT_ATOMS: atom_id res chain seq x y z
N MET A 1 44.42 19.81 -44.84
CA MET A 1 43.56 19.56 -46.01
C MET A 1 42.34 18.77 -45.51
N ASN A 2 41.06 18.94 -45.86
CA ASN A 2 40.26 20.00 -46.50
C ASN A 2 38.77 19.65 -46.20
N ARG A 3 37.83 20.53 -45.83
CA ARG A 3 37.84 21.98 -45.53
C ARG A 3 36.84 22.31 -44.39
N SER A 4 37.16 23.35 -43.61
CA SER A 4 36.27 24.20 -42.78
C SER A 4 35.31 25.05 -43.68
N PRO A 5 34.36 25.90 -43.20
CA PRO A 5 34.30 26.58 -41.89
C PRO A 5 32.87 26.67 -41.23
N ARG A 6 32.74 26.90 -39.90
CA ARG A 6 32.53 28.18 -39.17
C ARG A 6 31.32 29.02 -39.65
N ARG A 7 30.59 29.82 -38.83
CA ARG A 7 30.74 30.31 -37.43
C ARG A 7 29.34 30.75 -36.94
N ARG A 8 28.97 30.52 -35.67
CA ARG A 8 28.82 31.51 -34.55
C ARG A 8 27.87 32.70 -34.75
N SER A 9 27.33 33.15 -33.61
CA SER A 9 26.96 34.53 -33.24
C SER A 9 25.58 35.04 -33.67
N THR A 10 24.81 35.81 -32.87
CA THR A 10 24.70 36.02 -31.38
C THR A 10 23.61 37.09 -31.15
N ILE A 11 22.86 37.06 -30.02
CA ILE A 11 22.25 38.25 -29.34
C ILE A 11 21.10 38.94 -30.16
N ALA A 12 20.05 39.61 -29.66
CA ALA A 12 19.45 39.93 -28.34
C ALA A 12 17.90 39.88 -28.50
N LEU A 13 17.09 39.56 -27.48
CA LEU A 13 16.52 40.46 -26.45
C LEU A 13 15.72 41.67 -26.99
N GLN A 14 14.37 41.65 -26.81
CA GLN A 14 13.54 42.68 -26.14
C GLN A 14 12.04 42.27 -26.21
N ILE A 15 11.35 42.02 -25.09
CA ILE A 15 10.63 42.94 -24.16
C ILE A 15 9.16 43.22 -24.59
N ALA A 16 8.24 42.83 -23.70
CA ALA A 16 6.91 43.38 -23.33
C ALA A 16 6.01 44.04 -24.42
N CYS A 17 4.70 43.79 -24.43
CA CYS A 17 3.82 44.28 -23.36
C CYS A 17 2.45 43.60 -23.25
N SER A 18 1.87 43.69 -22.04
CA SER A 18 0.51 43.33 -21.66
C SER A 18 -0.57 44.21 -22.33
N THR A 19 -1.81 43.71 -22.49
CA THR A 19 -2.98 44.11 -21.64
C THR A 19 -4.30 43.45 -22.06
N LEU A 20 -5.15 43.13 -21.06
CA LEU A 20 -6.62 43.27 -20.93
C LEU A 20 -7.51 43.20 -22.20
N ILE A 21 -8.62 42.44 -22.22
CA ILE A 21 -9.98 42.83 -21.74
C ILE A 21 -10.82 41.52 -21.84
N ALA A 22 -11.38 40.92 -20.77
CA ALA A 22 -12.65 41.23 -20.07
C ALA A 22 -13.93 41.20 -20.94
N GLY A 23 -15.00 40.56 -20.46
CA GLY A 23 -16.38 40.86 -20.94
C GLY A 23 -17.20 39.67 -21.48
N ALA A 24 -18.03 39.11 -20.61
CA ALA A 24 -19.10 38.16 -20.90
C ALA A 24 -20.21 38.69 -21.84
N LEU A 25 -20.99 37.77 -22.44
CA LEU A 25 -22.47 37.68 -22.45
C LEU A 25 -23.01 36.90 -23.67
N ALA A 26 -24.07 36.14 -23.42
CA ALA A 26 -24.81 35.39 -24.43
C ALA A 26 -25.78 36.28 -25.23
N VAL A 27 -26.31 35.76 -26.35
CA VAL A 27 -27.77 35.61 -26.58
C VAL A 27 -28.04 34.74 -27.82
N SER A 28 -29.21 34.09 -27.79
CA SER A 28 -29.76 33.10 -28.73
C SER A 28 -30.01 33.59 -30.17
N GLY A 29 -30.14 32.65 -31.13
CA GLY A 29 -30.68 32.94 -32.46
C GLY A 29 -30.85 31.73 -33.38
N THR A 30 -32.02 31.09 -33.39
CA THR A 30 -32.41 30.01 -34.33
C THR A 30 -33.37 30.52 -35.41
N ILE A 31 -33.02 30.43 -36.70
CA ILE A 31 -33.95 30.39 -37.86
C ILE A 31 -33.38 29.45 -38.94
N ALA A 32 -34.26 28.89 -39.79
CA ALA A 32 -34.04 27.68 -40.60
C ALA A 32 -33.75 27.89 -42.11
N ALA A 33 -33.11 26.84 -42.68
CA ALA A 33 -33.35 26.19 -43.98
C ALA A 33 -33.23 26.93 -45.35
N LEU A 34 -32.18 26.52 -46.11
CA LEU A 34 -32.19 26.01 -47.52
C LEU A 34 -32.66 26.93 -48.69
N PRO A 35 -32.33 26.61 -49.96
CA PRO A 35 -31.11 25.99 -50.53
C PRO A 35 -30.56 26.74 -51.78
N ALA A 36 -29.29 26.53 -52.16
CA ALA A 36 -28.81 26.83 -53.53
C ALA A 36 -27.60 25.97 -53.93
N THR A 37 -27.56 25.54 -55.18
CA THR A 37 -26.61 24.58 -55.75
C THR A 37 -25.47 25.24 -56.54
N ALA A 38 -24.22 24.83 -56.28
CA ALA A 38 -23.13 24.89 -57.27
C ALA A 38 -21.98 23.92 -56.91
N ALA A 39 -21.43 23.25 -57.92
CA ALA A 39 -20.22 22.44 -57.90
C ALA A 39 -19.53 22.59 -59.28
N PRO A 40 -18.30 22.10 -59.52
CA PRO A 40 -17.30 21.53 -58.60
C PRO A 40 -15.95 22.29 -58.65
N GLY A 41 -14.98 21.88 -57.80
CA GLY A 41 -13.58 22.32 -57.88
C GLY A 41 -12.71 21.50 -56.93
N ASP A 42 -11.65 20.87 -57.44
CA ASP A 42 -10.95 19.78 -56.75
C ASP A 42 -10.20 20.20 -55.47
N GLY A 43 -10.38 19.40 -54.43
CA GLY A 43 -9.57 19.42 -53.20
C GLY A 43 -9.07 18.00 -52.88
N PRO A 44 -7.92 17.85 -52.20
CA PRO A 44 -7.30 16.55 -51.99
C PRO A 44 -8.20 15.62 -51.16
N THR A 45 -8.25 14.36 -51.56
CA THR A 45 -9.06 13.33 -50.91
C THR A 45 -8.73 13.20 -49.43
N ALA A 46 -9.72 13.47 -48.58
CA ALA A 46 -9.71 13.01 -47.21
C ALA A 46 -9.63 11.48 -47.22
N ALA A 47 -8.55 10.93 -46.69
CA ALA A 47 -8.44 9.50 -46.48
C ALA A 47 -9.55 9.08 -45.50
N THR A 48 -10.56 8.37 -46.00
CA THR A 48 -11.53 7.68 -45.15
C THR A 48 -10.77 6.65 -44.32
N GLY A 49 -10.56 6.97 -43.04
CA GLY A 49 -10.09 6.01 -42.05
C GLY A 49 -11.12 4.90 -41.93
N THR A 50 -10.92 3.82 -42.67
CA THR A 50 -11.63 2.56 -42.46
C THR A 50 -11.30 2.07 -41.05
N THR A 51 -12.24 2.24 -40.13
CA THR A 51 -12.21 1.56 -38.84
C THR A 51 -12.33 0.07 -39.09
N THR A 52 -11.19 -0.63 -39.06
CA THR A 52 -11.13 -2.07 -39.28
C THR A 52 -11.89 -2.78 -38.17
N ILE A 53 -12.90 -3.57 -38.55
CA ILE A 53 -13.80 -4.24 -37.62
C ILE A 53 -13.20 -5.59 -37.22
N THR A 54 -12.61 -5.70 -36.03
CA THR A 54 -11.86 -6.88 -35.54
C THR A 54 -12.62 -7.70 -34.50
N THR A 55 -12.94 -8.96 -34.84
CA THR A 55 -13.66 -9.94 -33.99
C THR A 55 -13.13 -10.01 -32.55
N PRO A 56 -13.98 -10.17 -31.49
CA PRO A 56 -13.49 -10.47 -30.14
C PRO A 56 -12.59 -11.72 -30.16
N GLY A 57 -11.46 -11.68 -29.46
CA GLY A 57 -10.43 -12.73 -29.55
C GLY A 57 -9.50 -12.61 -30.76
N THR A 58 -9.65 -11.58 -31.61
CA THR A 58 -8.64 -11.14 -32.60
C THR A 58 -8.04 -9.82 -32.12
N PRO A 59 -6.70 -9.65 -32.11
CA PRO A 59 -6.09 -8.39 -31.69
C PRO A 59 -6.56 -7.17 -32.51
N VAL A 60 -6.75 -6.02 -31.85
CA VAL A 60 -6.92 -4.69 -32.49
C VAL A 60 -5.58 -4.05 -32.80
N ALA A 61 -4.62 -4.19 -31.89
CA ALA A 61 -3.23 -3.79 -32.04
C ALA A 61 -2.34 -4.95 -31.56
N GLN A 62 -1.16 -5.09 -32.17
CA GLN A 62 -0.18 -6.13 -31.80
C GLN A 62 1.24 -5.71 -32.23
N GLY A 63 2.23 -6.13 -31.45
CA GLY A 63 3.65 -6.08 -31.77
C GLY A 63 4.21 -7.47 -32.09
N GLU A 64 5.52 -7.64 -31.95
CA GLU A 64 6.17 -8.96 -32.06
C GLU A 64 5.94 -9.82 -30.80
N ASP A 65 5.79 -9.16 -29.64
CA ASP A 65 5.76 -9.74 -28.30
C ASP A 65 4.51 -9.36 -27.49
N TRP A 66 3.69 -8.42 -27.96
CA TRP A 66 2.46 -7.99 -27.28
C TRP A 66 1.21 -8.01 -28.16
N THR A 67 0.04 -8.14 -27.52
CA THR A 67 -1.27 -8.02 -28.18
C THR A 67 -2.25 -7.22 -27.33
N VAL A 68 -3.13 -6.48 -28.00
CA VAL A 68 -4.30 -5.85 -27.41
C VAL A 68 -5.53 -6.49 -28.03
N THR A 69 -6.31 -7.22 -27.24
CA THR A 69 -7.47 -7.99 -27.73
C THR A 69 -8.77 -7.44 -27.13
N PRO A 70 -9.80 -7.10 -27.93
CA PRO A 70 -11.10 -6.71 -27.41
C PRO A 70 -11.77 -7.89 -26.70
N THR A 71 -12.34 -7.63 -25.54
CA THR A 71 -13.03 -8.63 -24.71
C THR A 71 -14.45 -8.20 -24.37
N ASP A 72 -15.20 -9.15 -23.82
CA ASP A 72 -16.47 -8.99 -23.10
C ASP A 72 -16.38 -8.03 -21.87
N GLY A 73 -15.26 -7.33 -21.68
CA GLY A 73 -14.97 -6.42 -20.56
C GLY A 73 -14.05 -5.25 -20.91
N GLY A 74 -13.79 -4.93 -22.19
CA GLY A 74 -12.87 -3.86 -22.61
C GLY A 74 -11.79 -4.37 -23.55
N TYR A 75 -10.53 -4.18 -23.16
CA TYR A 75 -9.33 -4.70 -23.82
C TYR A 75 -8.52 -5.50 -22.81
N THR A 76 -8.00 -6.65 -23.25
CA THR A 76 -6.94 -7.35 -22.55
C THR A 76 -5.64 -7.07 -23.28
N VAL A 77 -4.73 -6.40 -22.58
CA VAL A 77 -3.36 -6.11 -23.03
C VAL A 77 -2.47 -7.20 -22.46
N VAL A 78 -1.80 -7.94 -23.35
CA VAL A 78 -0.86 -9.02 -22.99
C VAL A 78 0.51 -8.68 -23.54
N LEU A 79 1.52 -8.67 -22.67
CA LEU A 79 2.94 -8.62 -23.04
C LEU A 79 3.58 -9.98 -22.75
N THR A 80 4.26 -10.55 -23.74
CA THR A 80 4.97 -11.84 -23.66
C THR A 80 6.48 -11.60 -23.55
N LEU A 81 7.07 -12.05 -22.46
CA LEU A 81 8.49 -11.88 -22.19
C LEU A 81 9.30 -13.05 -22.77
N ALA A 82 10.44 -12.75 -23.39
CA ALA A 82 11.36 -13.75 -23.93
C ALA A 82 11.96 -14.66 -22.84
N GLU A 83 12.07 -14.15 -21.61
CA GLU A 83 12.49 -14.87 -20.40
C GLU A 83 11.50 -14.60 -19.26
N PRO A 84 11.49 -15.40 -18.17
CA PRO A 84 10.62 -15.17 -17.02
C PRO A 84 10.82 -13.76 -16.45
N LEU A 85 9.72 -13.14 -15.99
CA LEU A 85 9.72 -11.83 -15.34
C LEU A 85 10.77 -11.81 -14.21
N PRO A 86 11.69 -10.82 -14.18
CA PRO A 86 12.60 -10.64 -13.05
C PRO A 86 11.83 -10.55 -11.73
N ILE A 87 12.19 -11.36 -10.73
CA ILE A 87 11.49 -11.28 -9.46
C ILE A 87 11.93 -10.00 -8.74
N ARG A 88 10.90 -9.22 -8.38
CA ARG A 88 11.00 -7.93 -7.70
C ARG A 88 9.89 -7.77 -6.68
N ALA A 89 10.16 -6.97 -5.66
CA ALA A 89 9.21 -6.47 -4.69
C ALA A 89 8.13 -5.61 -5.37
N ALA A 90 8.56 -4.66 -6.20
CA ALA A 90 7.66 -3.80 -6.97
C ALA A 90 6.63 -4.60 -7.78
N ALA A 91 5.45 -4.02 -7.99
CA ALA A 91 4.44 -4.61 -8.85
C ALA A 91 4.80 -4.34 -10.32
N PRO A 92 4.75 -5.34 -11.21
CA PRO A 92 4.92 -5.10 -12.64
C PRO A 92 3.71 -4.32 -13.16
N VAL A 93 3.94 -3.27 -13.93
CA VAL A 93 2.91 -2.52 -14.65
C VAL A 93 3.11 -2.65 -16.15
N LEU A 94 2.06 -2.47 -16.95
CA LEU A 94 2.20 -2.32 -18.40
C LEU A 94 2.13 -0.83 -18.77
N LEU A 95 3.07 -0.41 -19.61
CA LEU A 95 3.10 0.92 -20.20
C LEU A 95 2.65 0.81 -21.66
N VAL A 96 1.53 1.43 -22.03
CA VAL A 96 1.05 1.54 -23.41
C VAL A 96 1.43 2.90 -23.97
N ASP A 97 2.26 2.92 -25.02
CA ASP A 97 2.84 4.16 -25.58
C ASP A 97 3.48 5.06 -24.50
N GLY A 98 4.08 4.45 -23.48
CA GLY A 98 4.68 5.12 -22.31
C GLY A 98 3.72 5.51 -21.19
N THR A 99 2.43 5.21 -21.29
CA THR A 99 1.40 5.50 -20.27
C THR A 99 1.13 4.25 -19.43
N ASP A 100 1.23 4.36 -18.10
CA ASP A 100 0.88 3.26 -17.18
C ASP A 100 -0.63 2.97 -17.24
N ILE A 101 -0.98 1.72 -17.59
CA ILE A 101 -2.36 1.23 -17.67
C ILE A 101 -2.75 0.32 -16.49
N GLY A 102 -1.87 0.16 -15.49
CA GLY A 102 -2.11 -0.58 -14.26
C GLY A 102 -1.18 -1.78 -14.05
N VAL A 103 -1.27 -2.33 -12.83
CA VAL A 103 -0.53 -3.53 -12.40
C VAL A 103 -1.00 -4.77 -13.16
N ALA A 104 -0.04 -5.52 -13.67
CA ALA A 104 -0.27 -6.71 -14.48
C ALA A 104 -0.39 -7.99 -13.62
N GLN A 105 -1.42 -8.79 -13.90
CA GLN A 105 -1.41 -10.19 -13.50
C GLN A 105 -0.31 -10.93 -14.25
N THR A 106 0.48 -11.72 -13.52
CA THR A 106 1.61 -12.48 -14.07
C THR A 106 1.21 -13.95 -14.22
N SER A 107 1.53 -14.58 -15.34
CA SER A 107 1.33 -16.02 -15.56
C SER A 107 2.21 -16.88 -14.65
N LEU A 108 1.86 -18.17 -14.48
CA LEU A 108 2.61 -19.09 -13.60
C LEU A 108 4.02 -19.42 -14.09
N ASP A 109 4.26 -19.36 -15.40
CA ASP A 109 5.59 -19.43 -16.04
C ASP A 109 6.30 -18.07 -16.08
N GLN A 110 5.66 -17.02 -15.54
CA GLN A 110 6.15 -15.64 -15.45
C GLN A 110 6.50 -15.00 -16.80
N ARG A 111 6.09 -15.61 -17.92
CA ARG A 111 6.38 -15.15 -19.28
C ARG A 111 5.27 -14.32 -19.92
N GLN A 112 4.11 -14.17 -19.28
CA GLN A 112 3.03 -13.32 -19.75
C GLN A 112 2.56 -12.38 -18.64
N LEU A 113 2.42 -11.11 -19.01
CA LEU A 113 1.85 -10.04 -18.19
C LEU A 113 0.53 -9.63 -18.80
N THR A 114 -0.53 -9.58 -17.99
CA THR A 114 -1.89 -9.29 -18.44
C THR A 114 -2.48 -8.15 -17.65
N VAL A 115 -2.89 -7.08 -18.34
CA VAL A 115 -3.76 -6.03 -17.81
C VAL A 115 -5.09 -6.10 -18.56
N THR A 116 -6.20 -6.05 -17.83
CA THR A 116 -7.52 -5.82 -18.43
C THR A 116 -7.92 -4.39 -18.13
N THR A 117 -8.10 -3.60 -19.18
CA THR A 117 -8.46 -2.17 -19.11
C THR A 117 -9.58 -1.89 -20.09
N THR A 118 -10.52 -1.03 -19.73
CA THR A 118 -11.54 -0.52 -20.66
C THR A 118 -11.11 0.75 -21.39
N ASP A 119 -9.86 1.19 -21.23
CA ASP A 119 -9.32 2.38 -21.88
C ASP A 119 -9.31 2.19 -23.41
N PRO A 120 -10.06 2.99 -24.19
CA PRO A 120 -10.11 2.82 -25.64
C PRO A 120 -8.80 3.21 -26.35
N THR A 121 -7.90 3.97 -25.72
CA THR A 121 -6.65 4.42 -26.36
C THR A 121 -5.70 3.25 -26.64
N VAL A 122 -5.74 2.18 -25.82
CA VAL A 122 -4.90 1.00 -26.03
C VAL A 122 -5.25 0.25 -27.33
N ALA A 123 -6.42 0.50 -27.92
CA ALA A 123 -6.80 -0.05 -29.21
C ALA A 123 -5.91 0.44 -30.37
N ASP A 124 -5.28 1.62 -30.21
CA ASP A 124 -4.39 2.25 -31.18
C ASP A 124 -2.90 2.16 -30.77
N ALA A 125 -2.57 1.30 -29.79
CA ALA A 125 -1.24 1.14 -29.21
C ALA A 125 -0.14 0.87 -30.26
N ARG A 126 1.06 1.39 -29.99
CA ARG A 126 2.26 1.26 -30.83
C ARG A 126 3.41 0.55 -30.10
N SER A 127 3.50 0.71 -28.78
CA SER A 127 4.29 -0.14 -27.90
C SER A 127 3.51 -0.56 -26.66
N VAL A 128 3.85 -1.74 -26.13
CA VAL A 128 3.48 -2.19 -24.79
C VAL A 128 4.77 -2.64 -24.11
N GLU A 129 5.10 -2.01 -22.98
CA GLU A 129 6.40 -2.18 -22.32
C GLU A 129 6.21 -2.55 -20.84
N LEU A 130 7.16 -3.30 -20.27
CA LEU A 130 7.19 -3.61 -18.84
C LEU A 130 7.70 -2.40 -18.05
N GLY A 131 6.88 -1.91 -17.12
CA GLY A 131 7.27 -0.95 -16.09
C GLY A 131 7.23 -1.57 -14.68
N TRP A 132 7.60 -0.78 -13.68
CA TRP A 132 7.51 -1.14 -12.26
C TRP A 132 6.82 -0.03 -11.47
N SER A 133 5.95 -0.40 -10.54
CA SER A 133 5.30 0.53 -9.60
C SER A 133 6.33 1.39 -8.88
N GLY A 134 6.13 2.71 -8.82
CA GLY A 134 7.07 3.64 -8.19
C GLY A 134 8.31 3.99 -9.03
N ALA A 135 8.41 3.51 -10.28
CA ALA A 135 9.54 3.76 -11.19
C ALA A 135 9.16 4.36 -12.56
N THR A 136 7.88 4.73 -12.75
CA THR A 136 7.33 5.18 -14.04
C THR A 136 7.88 6.54 -14.50
N ASP A 137 8.12 7.48 -13.57
CA ASP A 137 8.70 8.81 -13.86
C ASP A 137 10.16 8.77 -14.38
N LEU A 138 10.86 7.63 -14.24
CA LEU A 138 12.32 7.56 -14.42
C LEU A 138 12.78 7.62 -15.88
N GLN A 139 11.89 7.40 -16.85
CA GLN A 139 12.27 7.25 -18.27
C GLN A 139 12.55 8.59 -18.98
N GLY A 140 12.21 9.74 -18.37
CA GLY A 140 12.02 10.99 -19.11
C GLY A 140 13.18 12.01 -19.18
N ASN A 141 14.15 12.03 -18.26
CA ASN A 141 15.12 13.15 -18.22
C ASN A 141 16.47 12.86 -17.55
N ARG A 142 17.56 12.89 -18.32
CA ARG A 142 18.94 12.90 -17.82
C ARG A 142 19.34 14.32 -17.36
N GLN A 143 18.90 14.74 -16.17
CA GLN A 143 19.41 15.96 -15.55
C GLN A 143 20.80 15.73 -14.94
N SER A 144 21.72 16.67 -15.16
CA SER A 144 23.06 16.62 -14.57
C SER A 144 22.99 16.67 -13.05
N ALA A 145 23.56 15.66 -12.38
CA ALA A 145 23.60 15.60 -10.94
C ALA A 145 24.29 16.83 -10.32
N THR A 146 23.61 17.44 -9.36
CA THR A 146 24.25 18.30 -8.36
C THR A 146 24.28 17.48 -7.09
N ALA A 147 25.46 17.26 -6.51
CA ALA A 147 25.60 16.59 -5.23
C ALA A 147 25.87 17.63 -4.12
N PRO A 148 24.83 18.13 -3.41
CA PRO A 148 25.04 18.60 -2.05
C PRO A 148 25.62 17.43 -1.26
N GLN A 149 26.80 17.61 -0.66
CA GLN A 149 27.23 16.69 0.38
C GLN A 149 26.33 16.89 1.60
N THR A 150 25.86 15.79 2.18
CA THR A 150 25.17 15.82 3.47
C THR A 150 26.15 16.30 4.54
N VAL A 151 25.79 17.39 5.22
CA VAL A 151 26.66 18.03 6.21
C VAL A 151 26.32 17.45 7.57
N ALA A 152 27.31 16.97 8.32
CA ALA A 152 27.08 16.57 9.70
C ALA A 152 26.61 17.79 10.53
N PRO A 153 25.63 17.63 11.44
CA PRO A 153 25.25 18.72 12.32
C PRO A 153 26.45 19.09 13.20
N ARG A 154 26.52 20.35 13.60
CA ARG A 154 27.63 20.86 14.42
C ARG A 154 27.73 20.11 15.75
N GLU A 155 26.57 19.76 16.30
CA GLU A 155 26.41 19.05 17.57
C GLU A 155 25.89 17.63 17.31
N ALA A 156 26.68 16.83 16.58
CA ALA A 156 26.36 15.43 16.34
C ALA A 156 26.33 14.63 17.65
N PRO A 157 25.30 13.80 17.88
CA PRO A 157 25.14 13.07 19.13
C PRO A 157 26.18 11.94 19.24
N ALA A 158 26.68 11.70 20.45
CA ALA A 158 27.70 10.69 20.69
C ALA A 158 27.19 9.27 20.36
N PRO A 159 27.99 8.39 19.73
CA PRO A 159 27.61 7.00 19.51
C PRO A 159 27.20 6.25 20.79
N LEU A 160 26.49 5.15 20.64
CA LEU A 160 26.27 4.17 21.71
C LEU A 160 27.50 3.26 21.83
N THR A 161 27.87 2.94 23.07
CA THR A 161 28.96 2.02 23.40
C THR A 161 28.58 0.56 23.16
N ASP A 162 27.32 0.23 23.41
CA ASP A 162 26.79 -1.12 23.35
C ASP A 162 26.39 -1.49 21.92
N ASP A 163 26.88 -2.62 21.44
CA ASP A 163 26.48 -3.18 20.15
C ASP A 163 25.30 -4.15 20.35
N PRO A 164 24.11 -3.87 19.79
CA PRO A 164 22.98 -4.78 19.88
C PRO A 164 23.20 -6.11 19.14
N ALA A 165 24.13 -6.16 18.16
CA ALA A 165 24.48 -7.35 17.40
C ALA A 165 25.55 -8.24 18.09
N ALA A 166 26.18 -7.77 19.16
CA ALA A 166 27.15 -8.56 19.92
C ALA A 166 26.50 -9.82 20.52
N ALA A 167 27.26 -10.91 20.60
CA ALA A 167 26.78 -12.16 21.19
C ALA A 167 26.41 -11.99 22.68
N GLY A 168 25.28 -12.57 23.06
CA GLY A 168 24.79 -12.61 24.43
C GLY A 168 25.33 -13.80 25.24
N PRO A 169 24.84 -13.98 26.48
CA PRO A 169 25.37 -14.96 27.42
C PRO A 169 24.96 -16.42 27.11
N TYR A 170 23.96 -16.66 26.26
CA TYR A 170 23.48 -18.01 25.95
C TYR A 170 24.12 -18.56 24.67
N ALA A 171 24.51 -19.85 24.70
CA ALA A 171 24.74 -20.60 23.48
C ALA A 171 23.42 -20.79 22.72
N VAL A 172 23.50 -21.06 21.42
CA VAL A 172 22.32 -21.13 20.53
C VAL A 172 22.27 -22.48 19.83
N THR A 173 21.16 -23.18 20.02
CA THR A 173 20.88 -24.46 19.38
C THR A 173 19.79 -24.34 18.31
N ARG A 174 19.63 -25.38 17.49
CA ARG A 174 18.69 -25.40 16.36
C ARG A 174 17.52 -26.36 16.56
N ALA A 175 16.33 -25.89 16.25
CA ALA A 175 15.06 -26.62 16.40
C ALA A 175 14.21 -26.56 15.10
N ASP A 176 14.90 -26.48 13.96
CA ASP A 176 14.32 -26.35 12.62
C ASP A 176 13.23 -27.39 12.32
N TYR A 177 12.28 -27.01 11.46
CA TYR A 177 11.25 -27.92 10.97
C TYR A 177 10.93 -27.68 9.50
N ASP A 178 10.56 -28.76 8.82
CA ASP A 178 10.01 -28.79 7.47
C ASP A 178 8.88 -29.81 7.44
N LEU A 179 7.63 -29.35 7.30
CA LEU A 179 6.45 -30.22 7.22
C LEU A 179 6.08 -30.58 5.76
N GLY A 180 6.94 -30.24 4.81
CA GLY A 180 6.77 -30.47 3.37
C GLY A 180 6.23 -29.25 2.62
N ASN A 181 6.44 -29.25 1.30
CA ASN A 181 6.14 -28.12 0.40
C ASN A 181 4.63 -27.85 0.20
N GLU A 182 3.74 -28.75 0.61
CA GLU A 182 2.28 -28.60 0.49
C GLU A 182 1.58 -28.99 1.81
N ALA A 183 2.07 -28.41 2.91
CA ALA A 183 1.59 -28.67 4.27
C ALA A 183 0.25 -27.96 4.54
N GLU A 184 0.19 -26.63 4.35
CA GLU A 184 -0.90 -25.77 4.78
C GLU A 184 -1.62 -25.10 3.59
N THR A 185 -2.89 -24.72 3.74
CA THR A 185 -3.67 -24.05 2.69
C THR A 185 -3.39 -22.55 2.67
N ILE A 186 -2.86 -22.05 1.56
CA ILE A 186 -2.58 -20.62 1.40
C ILE A 186 -3.91 -19.85 1.28
N LYS A 187 -4.12 -18.90 2.18
CA LYS A 187 -5.31 -18.04 2.20
C LYS A 187 -5.44 -17.27 0.88
N GLY A 188 -6.65 -17.30 0.30
CA GLY A 188 -6.96 -16.69 -0.99
C GLY A 188 -6.68 -17.58 -2.21
N PHE A 189 -5.58 -18.36 -2.21
CA PHE A 189 -5.04 -18.91 -3.46
C PHE A 189 -5.69 -20.23 -3.94
N GLY A 190 -6.40 -20.95 -3.06
CA GLY A 190 -6.91 -22.30 -3.39
C GLY A 190 -5.78 -23.29 -3.72
N ARG A 191 -4.62 -23.10 -3.09
CA ARG A 191 -3.37 -23.87 -3.23
C ARG A 191 -2.81 -24.18 -1.85
N LYS A 192 -1.86 -25.11 -1.79
CA LYS A 192 -1.08 -25.37 -0.60
C LYS A 192 0.33 -24.81 -0.72
N GLY A 193 0.93 -24.49 0.43
CA GLY A 193 2.30 -24.01 0.56
C GLY A 193 3.06 -24.75 1.65
N GLU A 194 4.33 -24.41 1.81
CA GLU A 194 5.18 -25.03 2.82
C GLU A 194 4.87 -24.57 4.24
N MET A 195 5.25 -25.38 5.22
CA MET A 195 5.39 -24.97 6.61
C MET A 195 6.81 -25.33 7.06
N ARG A 196 7.75 -24.42 6.80
CA ARG A 196 9.19 -24.61 7.01
C ARG A 196 9.79 -23.41 7.73
N ALA A 197 10.67 -23.66 8.70
CA ALA A 197 11.40 -22.61 9.39
C ALA A 197 12.78 -23.06 9.89
N ALA A 198 13.72 -22.11 9.91
CA ALA A 198 14.90 -22.17 10.77
C ALA A 198 14.52 -21.67 12.16
N VAL A 199 14.90 -22.40 13.21
CA VAL A 199 14.55 -22.05 14.60
C VAL A 199 15.80 -22.01 15.46
N PHE A 200 16.06 -20.88 16.08
CA PHE A 200 17.18 -20.61 16.96
C PHE A 200 16.66 -20.54 18.39
N VAL A 201 17.21 -21.38 19.27
CA VAL A 201 16.75 -21.53 20.66
C VAL A 201 17.94 -21.29 21.59
N PRO A 202 17.82 -20.46 22.65
CA PRO A 202 18.86 -20.32 23.64
C PRO A 202 18.99 -21.60 24.48
N GLU A 203 20.23 -22.08 24.61
CA GLU A 203 20.56 -23.15 25.54
C GLU A 203 20.49 -22.64 26.98
N ASP A 204 19.94 -23.47 27.88
CA ASP A 204 19.82 -23.25 29.33
C ASP A 204 19.19 -21.93 29.82
N ALA A 205 18.62 -21.11 28.93
CA ALA A 205 17.88 -19.92 29.33
C ALA A 205 16.66 -20.29 30.20
N PRO A 206 16.49 -19.62 31.37
CA PRO A 206 15.42 -19.94 32.30
C PRO A 206 14.06 -19.41 31.81
N GLY A 207 13.02 -20.16 32.17
CA GLY A 207 11.62 -19.81 31.89
C GLY A 207 11.20 -19.96 30.43
N LYS A 208 10.02 -19.40 30.13
CA LYS A 208 9.58 -19.16 28.75
C LYS A 208 10.28 -17.92 28.20
N ARG A 209 10.56 -17.92 26.91
CA ARG A 209 11.37 -16.91 26.22
C ARG A 209 10.52 -16.18 25.16
N PRO A 210 10.69 -14.86 24.95
CA PRO A 210 10.01 -14.13 23.88
C PRO A 210 10.24 -14.77 22.51
N VAL A 211 9.27 -14.67 21.62
CA VAL A 211 9.32 -15.29 20.29
C VAL A 211 9.42 -14.22 19.21
N VAL A 212 10.46 -14.29 18.37
CA VAL A 212 10.63 -13.38 17.24
C VAL A 212 10.45 -14.16 15.94
N VAL A 213 9.48 -13.76 15.10
CA VAL A 213 9.26 -14.38 13.80
C VAL A 213 9.84 -13.51 12.70
N PHE A 214 10.70 -14.07 11.85
CA PHE A 214 11.23 -13.41 10.66
C PHE A 214 10.55 -13.95 9.40
N LEU A 215 10.05 -13.06 8.55
CA LEU A 215 9.42 -13.38 7.27
C LEU A 215 10.22 -12.74 6.13
N HIS A 216 10.71 -13.55 5.20
CA HIS A 216 11.38 -13.03 4.01
C HIS A 216 10.39 -12.46 2.98
N GLY A 217 10.92 -11.63 2.10
CA GLY A 217 10.18 -10.97 1.03
C GLY A 217 9.96 -11.80 -0.22
N ARG A 218 9.46 -11.13 -1.26
CA ARG A 218 9.35 -11.69 -2.60
C ARG A 218 10.72 -11.75 -3.24
N HIS A 219 11.10 -12.95 -3.65
CA HIS A 219 12.38 -13.33 -4.24
C HIS A 219 12.17 -14.65 -5.02
N GLU A 220 13.07 -15.06 -5.93
CA GLU A 220 12.90 -16.33 -6.65
C GLU A 220 12.62 -17.49 -5.68
N ALA A 221 11.53 -18.23 -5.90
CA ALA A 221 11.20 -19.41 -5.12
C ALA A 221 12.03 -20.63 -5.55
N CYS A 222 12.23 -20.78 -6.87
CA CYS A 222 12.84 -21.93 -7.51
C CYS A 222 13.73 -21.46 -8.66
N VAL A 223 14.96 -22.00 -8.79
CA VAL A 223 15.90 -21.60 -9.86
C VAL A 223 16.55 -22.79 -10.57
N GLY A 224 16.83 -22.62 -11.87
CA GLY A 224 17.37 -23.67 -12.74
C GLY A 224 16.39 -24.82 -12.98
N GLY A 225 16.87 -25.91 -13.57
CA GLY A 225 16.06 -27.12 -13.80
C GLY A 225 14.92 -26.94 -14.80
N THR A 226 13.90 -27.81 -14.71
CA THR A 226 12.64 -27.68 -15.45
C THR A 226 11.56 -27.16 -14.51
N GLU A 227 10.92 -26.06 -14.88
CA GLU A 227 9.83 -25.43 -14.14
C GLU A 227 8.65 -26.38 -13.89
N ASN A 228 7.98 -26.21 -12.74
CA ASN A 228 6.70 -26.84 -12.49
C ASN A 228 5.57 -25.98 -13.10
N PRO A 229 4.70 -26.52 -13.97
CA PRO A 229 3.55 -25.77 -14.51
C PRO A 229 2.54 -25.28 -13.46
N ARG A 230 2.66 -25.71 -12.20
CA ARG A 230 1.90 -25.19 -11.04
C ARG A 230 2.61 -24.06 -10.29
N ALA A 231 3.78 -23.62 -10.76
CA ALA A 231 4.80 -22.77 -10.12
C ALA A 231 5.42 -23.34 -8.82
N TRP A 232 4.61 -23.97 -7.97
CA TRP A 232 5.02 -24.59 -6.71
C TRP A 232 4.43 -26.01 -6.56
N PRO A 233 5.13 -26.98 -5.91
CA PRO A 233 6.54 -26.95 -5.47
C PRO A 233 7.54 -26.81 -6.61
N CYS A 234 8.82 -26.56 -6.30
CA CYS A 234 9.89 -26.52 -7.30
C CYS A 234 9.92 -27.79 -8.18
N GLY A 235 10.09 -27.58 -9.50
CA GLY A 235 10.09 -28.63 -10.50
C GLY A 235 11.36 -29.49 -10.55
N LYS A 236 11.46 -30.35 -11.56
CA LYS A 236 12.54 -31.34 -11.65
C LYS A 236 13.90 -30.67 -11.86
N GLY A 237 14.80 -30.85 -10.91
CA GLY A 237 16.16 -30.30 -10.97
C GLY A 237 16.25 -28.80 -10.66
N GLN A 238 15.14 -28.16 -10.30
CA GLN A 238 15.16 -26.80 -9.77
C GLN A 238 15.73 -26.81 -8.34
N THR A 239 16.28 -25.69 -7.90
CA THR A 239 16.71 -25.47 -6.51
C THR A 239 15.76 -24.52 -5.81
N ASP A 240 15.20 -24.96 -4.70
CA ASP A 240 14.43 -24.15 -3.74
C ASP A 240 15.37 -23.13 -3.06
N ILE A 241 15.03 -21.84 -3.12
CA ILE A 241 15.90 -20.77 -2.61
C ILE A 241 15.65 -20.55 -1.11
N PRO A 242 16.65 -20.77 -0.23
CA PRO A 242 16.44 -20.71 1.22
C PRO A 242 16.46 -19.25 1.74
N SER A 243 15.61 -18.37 1.20
CA SER A 243 15.52 -16.95 1.55
C SER A 243 15.36 -16.68 3.04
N TYR A 244 14.72 -17.60 3.77
CA TYR A 244 14.56 -17.56 5.24
C TYR A 244 15.88 -17.75 6.02
N LEU A 245 16.93 -18.34 5.43
CA LEU A 245 18.26 -18.44 6.05
C LEU A 245 19.08 -17.15 5.90
N GLY A 246 18.58 -16.16 5.18
CA GLY A 246 19.28 -14.91 4.87
C GLY A 246 19.62 -14.03 6.08
N TYR A 247 18.95 -14.22 7.21
CA TYR A 247 19.00 -13.37 8.41
C TYR A 247 19.67 -14.05 9.63
N ASN A 248 20.43 -15.13 9.40
CA ASN A 248 20.96 -15.98 10.47
C ASN A 248 21.81 -15.23 11.52
N ALA A 249 22.45 -14.10 11.16
CA ALA A 249 23.23 -13.31 12.13
C ALA A 249 22.32 -12.63 13.17
N ALA A 250 21.28 -11.93 12.72
CA ALA A 250 20.28 -11.31 13.61
C ALA A 250 19.54 -12.36 14.46
N ALA A 251 19.22 -13.51 13.86
CA ALA A 251 18.57 -14.60 14.57
C ALA A 251 19.48 -15.21 15.65
N THR A 252 20.78 -15.36 15.37
CA THR A 252 21.76 -15.88 16.34
C THR A 252 22.03 -14.85 17.45
N ALA A 253 22.16 -13.56 17.11
CA ALA A 253 22.35 -12.49 18.09
C ALA A 253 21.17 -12.46 19.09
N LEU A 254 19.94 -12.32 18.60
CA LEU A 254 18.73 -12.34 19.44
C LEU A 254 18.58 -13.63 20.26
N ALA A 255 18.88 -14.78 19.67
CA ALA A 255 18.84 -16.04 20.40
C ALA A 255 19.90 -16.12 21.51
N SER A 256 21.11 -15.60 21.29
CA SER A 256 22.15 -15.55 22.32
C SER A 256 21.83 -14.60 23.48
N HIS A 257 20.94 -13.63 23.28
CA HIS A 257 20.35 -12.80 24.37
C HIS A 257 19.08 -13.42 24.98
N GLY A 258 18.63 -14.58 24.47
CA GLY A 258 17.56 -15.37 25.07
C GLY A 258 16.20 -15.21 24.40
N ASN A 259 16.10 -14.81 23.12
CA ASN A 259 14.87 -14.92 22.34
C ASN A 259 14.78 -16.29 21.64
N VAL A 260 13.58 -16.81 21.39
CA VAL A 260 13.41 -17.90 20.41
C VAL A 260 13.10 -17.26 19.05
N VAL A 261 14.00 -17.42 18.07
CA VAL A 261 13.84 -16.82 16.75
C VAL A 261 13.42 -17.86 15.73
N VAL A 262 12.37 -17.58 14.98
CA VAL A 262 11.76 -18.46 13.98
C VAL A 262 11.74 -17.75 12.63
N SER A 263 12.66 -18.11 11.73
CA SER A 263 12.72 -17.55 10.38
C SER A 263 11.99 -18.46 9.39
N ILE A 264 10.85 -18.00 8.87
CA ILE A 264 9.89 -18.82 8.10
C ILE A 264 10.06 -18.65 6.59
N SER A 265 9.82 -19.74 5.86
CA SER A 265 9.79 -19.79 4.39
C SER A 265 8.42 -19.36 3.87
N ALA A 266 8.39 -18.62 2.76
CA ALA A 266 7.19 -18.14 2.07
C ALA A 266 7.30 -18.28 0.54
N ASN A 267 8.08 -19.26 0.06
CA ASN A 267 8.37 -19.49 -1.34
C ASN A 267 7.14 -19.93 -2.15
N ALA A 268 6.22 -20.70 -1.56
CA ALA A 268 4.94 -20.97 -2.23
C ALA A 268 4.14 -19.69 -2.50
N ILE A 269 4.20 -18.69 -1.60
CA ILE A 269 3.55 -17.41 -1.82
C ILE A 269 4.29 -16.63 -2.91
N ASN A 270 5.62 -16.56 -2.87
CA ASN A 270 6.44 -15.91 -3.91
C ASN A 270 6.16 -16.48 -5.32
N ALA A 271 5.94 -17.79 -5.43
CA ALA A 271 5.66 -18.48 -6.69
C ALA A 271 4.23 -18.27 -7.23
N LEU A 272 3.31 -17.73 -6.41
CA LEU A 272 1.87 -17.69 -6.70
C LEU A 272 1.26 -16.28 -6.57
N ASP A 273 1.94 -15.33 -5.91
CA ASP A 273 1.37 -14.03 -5.54
C ASP A 273 0.99 -13.15 -6.74
N GLY A 274 1.76 -13.20 -7.83
CA GLY A 274 1.45 -12.48 -9.08
C GLY A 274 0.28 -13.06 -9.89
N SER A 275 -0.20 -14.27 -9.57
CA SER A 275 -1.30 -14.95 -10.29
C SER A 275 -2.58 -15.14 -9.48
N TYR A 276 -2.50 -15.06 -8.14
CA TYR A 276 -3.58 -15.42 -7.22
C TYR A 276 -3.84 -14.42 -6.09
N SER A 277 -3.18 -13.25 -6.09
CA SER A 277 -3.37 -12.21 -5.06
C SER A 277 -3.54 -10.83 -5.67
N ASP A 278 -4.62 -10.14 -5.29
CA ASP A 278 -4.85 -8.73 -5.65
C ASP A 278 -4.03 -7.77 -4.76
N ASP A 279 -3.47 -8.26 -3.66
CA ASP A 279 -2.67 -7.50 -2.67
C ASP A 279 -1.17 -7.85 -2.67
N GLY A 280 -0.66 -8.47 -3.76
CA GLY A 280 0.72 -8.91 -3.86
C GLY A 280 1.15 -10.00 -2.85
N GLY A 281 0.18 -10.62 -2.16
CA GLY A 281 0.38 -11.72 -1.21
C GLY A 281 0.35 -11.32 0.27
N ALA A 282 0.03 -10.06 0.60
CA ALA A 282 0.07 -9.55 1.98
C ALA A 282 -0.83 -10.34 2.95
N VAL A 283 -2.09 -10.62 2.58
CA VAL A 283 -3.04 -11.45 3.36
C VAL A 283 -2.52 -12.87 3.54
N ALA A 284 -1.96 -13.47 2.49
CA ALA A 284 -1.42 -14.82 2.53
C ALA A 284 -0.22 -14.91 3.50
N ARG A 285 0.71 -13.95 3.40
CA ARG A 285 1.87 -13.81 4.28
C ARG A 285 1.47 -13.56 5.74
N GLY A 286 0.53 -12.65 5.96
CA GLY A 286 0.01 -12.36 7.30
C GLY A 286 -0.68 -13.56 7.95
N GLN A 287 -1.39 -14.36 7.16
CA GLN A 287 -1.98 -15.61 7.65
C GLN A 287 -0.91 -16.66 7.98
N LEU A 288 0.08 -16.84 7.10
CA LEU A 288 1.19 -17.79 7.28
C LEU A 288 1.92 -17.56 8.60
N VAL A 289 2.21 -16.30 8.97
CA VAL A 289 2.80 -15.96 10.28
C VAL A 289 1.93 -16.44 11.44
N LEU A 290 0.60 -16.27 11.37
CA LEU A 290 -0.33 -16.72 12.42
C LEU A 290 -0.49 -18.23 12.46
N ASP A 291 -0.35 -18.92 11.33
CA ASP A 291 -0.39 -20.37 11.24
C ASP A 291 0.88 -20.98 11.84
N HIS A 292 2.05 -20.37 11.58
CA HIS A 292 3.31 -20.70 12.25
C HIS A 292 3.25 -20.44 13.77
N LEU A 293 2.69 -19.32 14.23
CA LEU A 293 2.48 -19.07 15.67
C LEU A 293 1.51 -20.09 16.29
N SER A 294 0.49 -20.53 15.55
CA SER A 294 -0.45 -21.57 16.00
C SER A 294 0.16 -22.99 15.98
N LEU A 295 1.13 -23.25 15.10
CA LEU A 295 1.97 -24.45 15.11
C LEU A 295 2.91 -24.47 16.32
N LEU A 296 3.59 -23.35 16.57
CA LEU A 296 4.48 -23.15 17.72
C LEU A 296 3.74 -23.26 19.06
N GLN A 297 2.51 -22.73 19.17
CA GLN A 297 1.66 -22.89 20.35
C GLN A 297 1.39 -24.37 20.67
N ARG A 298 1.19 -25.21 19.65
CA ARG A 298 0.99 -26.65 19.83
C ARG A 298 2.30 -27.36 20.18
N ALA A 299 3.45 -26.93 19.65
CA ALA A 299 4.75 -27.47 20.03
C ALA A 299 5.14 -27.13 21.49
N ASP A 300 4.89 -25.89 21.92
CA ASP A 300 5.06 -25.45 23.31
C ASP A 300 4.19 -26.27 24.28
N ALA A 301 2.96 -26.59 23.88
CA ALA A 301 2.05 -27.45 24.65
C ALA A 301 2.37 -28.96 24.57
N GLY A 302 3.41 -29.39 23.83
CA GLY A 302 3.75 -30.80 23.61
C GLY A 302 2.77 -31.57 22.71
N GLN A 303 1.95 -30.86 21.94
CA GLN A 303 0.86 -31.37 21.09
C GLN A 303 1.23 -31.45 19.60
N GLU A 304 2.48 -31.13 19.22
CA GLU A 304 2.98 -31.22 17.85
C GLU A 304 4.25 -32.09 17.81
N PRO A 305 4.13 -33.42 17.67
CA PRO A 305 5.26 -34.34 17.69
C PRO A 305 6.13 -34.29 16.43
N ARG A 306 5.75 -33.48 15.41
CA ARG A 306 6.56 -33.24 14.21
C ARG A 306 7.59 -32.12 14.42
N LEU A 307 7.51 -31.36 15.51
CA LEU A 307 8.47 -30.32 15.88
C LEU A 307 9.39 -30.81 17.00
N SER A 308 10.55 -30.15 17.15
CA SER A 308 11.53 -30.52 18.16
C SER A 308 10.98 -30.39 19.59
N PRO A 309 11.16 -31.40 20.47
CA PRO A 309 10.83 -31.29 21.90
C PRO A 309 11.55 -30.15 22.63
N LEU A 310 12.62 -29.60 22.06
CA LEU A 310 13.31 -28.39 22.56
C LEU A 310 12.39 -27.17 22.66
N LEU A 311 11.25 -27.15 21.97
CA LEU A 311 10.28 -26.06 22.00
C LEU A 311 9.21 -26.22 23.10
N THR A 312 9.07 -27.40 23.70
CA THR A 312 8.02 -27.68 24.68
C THR A 312 8.25 -26.93 25.99
N GLY A 313 7.26 -26.14 26.41
CA GLY A 313 7.29 -25.29 27.59
C GLY A 313 8.25 -24.09 27.51
N LYS A 314 8.83 -23.79 26.34
CA LYS A 314 9.84 -22.73 26.16
C LYS A 314 9.33 -21.42 25.58
N LEU A 315 8.13 -21.37 25.00
CA LEU A 315 7.71 -20.23 24.19
C LEU A 315 6.81 -19.27 24.96
N ASP A 316 7.19 -18.00 25.03
CA ASP A 316 6.31 -16.92 25.50
C ASP A 316 5.59 -16.26 24.31
N LEU A 317 4.41 -16.79 24.00
CA LEU A 317 3.54 -16.25 22.95
C LEU A 317 2.70 -15.04 23.41
N GLN A 318 3.03 -14.43 24.55
CA GLN A 318 2.51 -13.13 25.00
C GLN A 318 3.55 -12.00 24.83
N HIS A 319 4.78 -12.32 24.43
CA HIS A 319 5.84 -11.39 24.04
C HIS A 319 6.38 -11.80 22.65
N VAL A 320 5.68 -11.38 21.60
CA VAL A 320 5.98 -11.71 20.21
C VAL A 320 6.47 -10.48 19.45
N GLY A 321 7.61 -10.62 18.75
CA GLY A 321 8.11 -9.67 17.77
C GLY A 321 8.00 -10.22 16.35
N LEU A 322 7.72 -9.37 15.37
CA LEU A 322 7.69 -9.74 13.95
C LEU A 322 8.64 -8.87 13.13
N MET A 323 9.56 -9.46 12.38
CA MET A 323 10.30 -8.77 11.32
C MET A 323 9.86 -9.30 9.97
N GLY A 324 9.65 -8.40 9.01
CA GLY A 324 9.32 -8.77 7.63
C GLY A 324 10.10 -7.92 6.65
N HIS A 325 10.74 -8.56 5.67
CA HIS A 325 11.48 -7.85 4.62
C HIS A 325 10.62 -7.68 3.36
N SER A 326 10.61 -6.51 2.71
CA SER A 326 9.96 -6.31 1.40
C SER A 326 8.44 -6.58 1.47
N ARG A 327 7.87 -7.38 0.56
CA ARG A 327 6.47 -7.87 0.69
C ARG A 327 6.22 -8.67 1.98
N GLY A 328 7.28 -9.18 2.62
CA GLY A 328 7.21 -9.75 3.96
C GLY A 328 6.97 -8.70 5.05
N GLY A 329 7.42 -7.46 4.86
CA GLY A 329 7.15 -6.32 5.74
C GLY A 329 5.68 -5.94 5.77
N ASP A 330 5.08 -5.79 4.60
CA ASP A 330 3.63 -5.69 4.40
C ASP A 330 2.91 -6.88 5.09
N GLY A 331 3.41 -8.10 4.84
CA GLY A 331 2.94 -9.33 5.46
C GLY A 331 2.95 -9.36 7.00
N VAL A 332 3.96 -8.81 7.68
CA VAL A 332 3.99 -8.79 9.16
C VAL A 332 3.09 -7.71 9.76
N VAL A 333 2.92 -6.57 9.08
CA VAL A 333 1.87 -5.59 9.44
C VAL A 333 0.50 -6.25 9.30
N ARG A 334 0.27 -6.96 8.18
CA ARG A 334 -0.97 -7.72 7.94
C ARG A 334 -1.18 -8.83 8.98
N ALA A 335 -0.13 -9.50 9.44
CA ALA A 335 -0.20 -10.48 10.52
C ALA A 335 -0.70 -9.87 11.84
N ALA A 336 -0.19 -8.69 12.23
CA ALA A 336 -0.66 -7.98 13.41
C ALA A 336 -2.15 -7.58 13.29
N LEU A 337 -2.57 -7.04 12.15
CA LEU A 337 -3.98 -6.68 11.92
C LEU A 337 -4.93 -7.90 11.86
N LEU A 338 -4.47 -9.04 11.36
CA LEU A 338 -5.22 -10.30 11.38
C LEU A 338 -5.25 -10.92 12.79
N ASN A 339 -4.20 -10.72 13.59
CA ASN A 339 -4.12 -11.22 14.96
C ASN A 339 -5.19 -10.60 15.88
N MET A 340 -5.44 -9.29 15.74
CA MET A 340 -6.46 -8.56 16.51
C MET A 340 -7.90 -9.07 16.29
N GLN A 341 -8.13 -9.85 15.22
CA GLN A 341 -9.42 -10.44 14.86
C GLN A 341 -9.64 -11.83 15.47
N ARG A 342 -8.61 -12.42 16.09
CA ARG A 342 -8.67 -13.76 16.70
C ARG A 342 -9.43 -13.70 18.03
N THR A 343 -10.16 -14.76 18.36
CA THR A 343 -10.76 -14.95 19.70
C THR A 343 -9.71 -14.96 20.81
N SER A 344 -8.51 -15.46 20.52
CA SER A 344 -7.32 -15.38 21.36
C SER A 344 -6.16 -14.89 20.51
N PRO A 345 -5.88 -13.56 20.53
CA PRO A 345 -4.72 -12.97 19.88
C PRO A 345 -3.41 -13.43 20.56
N PHE A 346 -2.34 -13.55 19.78
CA PHE A 346 -0.99 -13.63 20.32
C PHE A 346 -0.53 -12.25 20.81
N GLY A 347 0.39 -12.19 21.77
CA GLY A 347 0.92 -10.92 22.29
C GLY A 347 1.96 -10.30 21.36
N ILE A 348 1.58 -9.91 20.14
CA ILE A 348 2.44 -9.17 19.21
C ILE A 348 2.62 -7.75 19.76
N ARG A 349 3.84 -7.39 20.15
CA ARG A 349 4.17 -6.08 20.76
C ARG A 349 5.11 -5.23 19.95
N ALA A 350 5.83 -5.84 19.01
CA ALA A 350 6.88 -5.21 18.22
C ALA A 350 6.79 -5.68 16.76
N VAL A 351 6.78 -4.75 15.80
CA VAL A 351 6.82 -5.05 14.36
C VAL A 351 7.91 -4.21 13.69
N LEU A 352 8.79 -4.87 12.92
CA LEU A 352 9.88 -4.25 12.17
C LEU A 352 9.70 -4.55 10.68
N PRO A 353 9.02 -3.67 9.93
CA PRO A 353 9.00 -3.71 8.47
C PRO A 353 10.35 -3.24 7.92
N LEU A 354 11.12 -4.16 7.35
CA LEU A 354 12.42 -3.92 6.71
C LEU A 354 12.22 -3.75 5.21
N ALA A 355 12.71 -2.64 4.64
CA ALA A 355 12.58 -2.25 3.23
C ALA A 355 11.20 -2.60 2.62
N PRO A 356 10.06 -2.27 3.28
CA PRO A 356 8.82 -2.97 3.02
C PRO A 356 8.04 -2.34 1.84
N THR A 357 7.20 -3.15 1.18
CA THR A 357 6.08 -2.61 0.40
C THR A 357 4.96 -2.17 1.34
N ASP A 358 4.06 -1.29 0.88
CA ASP A 358 2.79 -1.01 1.56
C ASP A 358 1.68 -0.87 0.51
N PHE A 359 1.32 -1.98 -0.12
CA PHE A 359 0.35 -1.96 -1.21
C PHE A 359 -1.06 -1.62 -0.71
N GLY A 360 -1.43 -2.13 0.46
CA GLY A 360 -2.75 -1.93 1.08
C GLY A 360 -2.92 -0.57 1.77
N ARG A 361 -1.83 0.18 1.96
CA ARG A 361 -1.76 1.42 2.74
C ARG A 361 -2.40 1.28 4.12
N MET A 362 -1.77 0.40 4.92
CA MET A 362 -2.34 -0.08 6.17
C MET A 362 -1.82 0.68 7.40
N THR A 363 -2.67 0.77 8.42
CA THR A 363 -2.38 1.52 9.64
C THR A 363 -2.25 0.56 10.81
N LEU A 364 -1.14 0.62 11.57
CA LEU A 364 -0.81 -0.32 12.63
C LEU A 364 -1.03 0.29 14.04
N PRO A 365 -2.11 -0.08 14.75
CA PRO A 365 -2.36 0.37 16.13
C PRO A 365 -1.55 -0.41 17.17
N ASP A 366 -1.47 0.19 18.36
CA ASP A 366 -1.15 -0.43 19.66
C ASP A 366 0.17 -1.23 19.75
N THR A 367 1.07 -1.07 18.77
CA THR A 367 2.26 -1.92 18.57
C THR A 367 3.49 -1.04 18.36
N ASN A 368 4.58 -1.30 19.10
CA ASN A 368 5.86 -0.63 18.85
C ASN A 368 6.34 -0.97 17.44
N THR A 369 6.71 0.03 16.65
CA THR A 369 6.99 -0.16 15.22
C THR A 369 8.25 0.58 14.77
N ALA A 370 9.17 -0.11 14.10
CA ALA A 370 10.33 0.52 13.46
C ALA A 370 10.39 0.11 11.97
N VAL A 371 10.07 1.06 11.09
CA VAL A 371 10.19 0.89 9.63
C VAL A 371 11.63 1.21 9.23
N VAL A 372 12.29 0.31 8.51
CA VAL A 372 13.66 0.53 8.01
C VAL A 372 13.62 0.73 6.50
N LEU A 373 14.14 1.86 6.01
CA LEU A 373 14.08 2.27 4.60
C LEU A 373 15.51 2.38 4.01
N PRO A 374 15.88 1.61 2.97
CA PRO A 374 17.20 1.73 2.33
C PRO A 374 17.21 2.90 1.34
N TYR A 375 18.15 3.84 1.45
CA TYR A 375 18.14 5.03 0.59
C TYR A 375 18.42 4.72 -0.91
N CYS A 376 19.24 3.71 -1.17
CA CYS A 376 19.57 3.19 -2.49
C CYS A 376 18.77 1.92 -2.82
N ASP A 377 17.55 1.77 -2.27
CA ASP A 377 16.63 0.69 -2.66
C ASP A 377 16.33 0.81 -4.17
N GLY A 378 16.77 -0.20 -4.93
CA GLY A 378 16.51 -0.30 -6.37
C GLY A 378 15.25 -1.09 -6.69
N ASP A 379 14.66 -1.79 -5.71
CA ASP A 379 13.49 -2.63 -5.88
C ASP A 379 12.19 -1.91 -5.49
N VAL A 380 12.07 -1.46 -4.23
CA VAL A 380 10.99 -0.59 -3.73
C VAL A 380 11.48 0.86 -3.76
N SER A 381 11.78 1.35 -4.97
CA SER A 381 12.52 2.61 -5.15
C SER A 381 11.80 3.86 -4.65
N ASP A 382 10.48 3.84 -4.50
CA ASP A 382 9.69 4.95 -3.94
C ASP A 382 9.69 4.98 -2.39
N LEU A 383 10.16 3.91 -1.74
CA LEU A 383 10.14 3.72 -0.28
C LEU A 383 8.74 3.86 0.35
N GLN A 384 7.69 3.44 -0.37
CA GLN A 384 6.27 3.47 0.07
C GLN A 384 6.02 2.94 1.50
N GLY A 385 6.89 2.06 2.01
CA GLY A 385 6.92 1.62 3.41
C GLY A 385 6.88 2.74 4.46
N GLN A 386 7.30 3.95 4.12
CA GLN A 386 7.18 5.16 4.94
C GLN A 386 5.76 5.40 5.45
N HIS A 387 4.73 5.02 4.69
CA HIS A 387 3.32 5.18 5.08
C HIS A 387 2.94 4.43 6.37
N PHE A 388 3.56 3.28 6.67
CA PHE A 388 3.32 2.58 7.95
C PHE A 388 3.64 3.45 9.16
N TYR A 389 4.64 4.33 9.06
CA TYR A 389 4.94 5.33 10.09
C TYR A 389 3.95 6.50 10.01
N ASP A 390 3.79 7.11 8.82
CA ASP A 390 3.05 8.36 8.64
C ASP A 390 1.55 8.29 8.87
N ASP A 391 0.91 7.21 8.46
CA ASP A 391 -0.52 7.03 8.71
C ASP A 391 -0.78 6.57 10.15
N SER A 392 0.15 5.83 10.79
CA SER A 392 -0.10 5.23 12.12
C SER A 392 0.15 6.16 13.31
N ARG A 393 1.12 7.09 13.20
CA ARG A 393 1.59 7.99 14.28
C ARG A 393 0.52 8.84 15.00
N THR A 394 -0.63 9.08 14.36
CA THR A 394 -1.76 9.87 14.90
C THR A 394 -3.12 9.20 14.72
N ALA A 395 -3.17 7.99 14.15
CA ALA A 395 -4.43 7.35 13.80
C ALA A 395 -5.27 6.89 15.00
N PHE A 396 -4.63 6.49 16.11
CA PHE A 396 -5.30 5.70 17.14
C PHE A 396 -5.27 6.30 18.55
N GLY A 397 -4.50 7.36 18.78
CA GLY A 397 -4.32 7.95 20.12
C GLY A 397 -3.68 7.01 21.13
N ASP A 398 -2.85 6.08 20.65
CA ASP A 398 -2.24 5.00 21.43
C ASP A 398 -0.88 5.39 22.04
N ASP A 399 -0.47 4.57 23.00
CA ASP A 399 0.72 4.79 23.83
C ASP A 399 1.87 3.88 23.37
N VAL A 400 2.39 4.08 22.15
CA VAL A 400 3.52 3.30 21.62
C VAL A 400 4.53 4.16 20.86
N LEU A 401 5.80 3.73 20.86
CA LEU A 401 6.84 4.31 20.03
C LEU A 401 6.68 3.84 18.58
N ARG A 402 6.75 4.79 17.65
CA ARG A 402 6.89 4.49 16.22
C ARG A 402 8.10 5.21 15.63
N SER A 403 8.79 4.56 14.71
CA SER A 403 10.02 5.07 14.10
C SER A 403 10.05 4.77 12.61
N SER A 404 10.54 5.73 11.81
CA SER A 404 11.05 5.52 10.46
C SER A 404 12.57 5.72 10.48
N VAL A 405 13.31 4.77 9.93
CA VAL A 405 14.77 4.64 10.01
C VAL A 405 15.33 4.59 8.59
N LEU A 406 15.78 5.74 8.09
CA LEU A 406 16.39 5.87 6.77
C LEU A 406 17.87 5.48 6.84
N VAL A 407 18.25 4.41 6.15
CA VAL A 407 19.64 3.93 6.06
C VAL A 407 20.27 4.44 4.76
N MET A 408 21.07 5.49 4.87
CA MET A 408 21.75 6.06 3.70
C MET A 408 22.76 5.06 3.12
N GLY A 409 22.76 4.94 1.79
CA GLY A 409 23.67 4.05 1.08
C GLY A 409 23.35 2.55 1.15
N ALA A 410 22.24 2.13 1.78
CA ALA A 410 21.78 0.74 1.71
C ALA A 410 20.83 0.51 0.51
N ASN A 411 20.88 -0.68 -0.09
CA ASN A 411 19.96 -1.17 -1.12
C ASN A 411 18.92 -2.15 -0.52
N HIS A 412 18.06 -2.73 -1.35
CA HIS A 412 17.06 -3.70 -0.91
C HIS A 412 17.73 -5.00 -0.43
N ASN A 413 18.58 -5.60 -1.28
CA ASN A 413 18.90 -7.01 -1.14
C ASN A 413 19.93 -7.33 -0.05
N PHE A 414 20.82 -6.39 0.29
CA PHE A 414 22.01 -6.75 1.08
C PHE A 414 21.77 -6.91 2.59
N PHE A 415 20.52 -6.74 3.04
CA PHE A 415 20.08 -7.23 4.34
C PHE A 415 19.85 -8.75 4.38
N ASN A 416 19.85 -9.44 3.24
CA ASN A 416 19.65 -10.89 3.12
C ASN A 416 20.85 -11.57 2.43
N THR A 417 21.57 -12.43 3.17
CA THR A 417 22.75 -13.14 2.62
C THR A 417 22.44 -14.15 1.51
N THR A 418 21.20 -14.62 1.38
CA THR A 418 20.77 -15.50 0.27
C THR A 418 20.54 -14.70 -1.02
N TRP A 419 20.17 -13.43 -0.93
CA TRP A 419 19.94 -12.55 -2.09
C TRP A 419 21.20 -11.80 -2.52
N THR A 420 22.20 -11.73 -1.64
CA THR A 420 23.44 -10.96 -1.84
C THR A 420 24.47 -11.68 -2.73
N PRO A 421 24.92 -11.06 -3.86
CA PRO A 421 25.99 -11.60 -4.69
C PRO A 421 27.28 -11.88 -3.89
N GLY A 422 27.87 -13.05 -4.11
CA GLY A 422 29.09 -13.48 -3.42
C GLY A 422 28.87 -14.00 -1.98
N LYS A 423 27.64 -13.96 -1.45
CA LYS A 423 27.25 -14.61 -0.18
C LYS A 423 26.44 -15.89 -0.43
N TYR A 424 25.64 -15.92 -1.50
CA TYR A 424 24.98 -17.12 -2.00
C TYR A 424 25.14 -17.22 -3.53
N ALA A 425 25.02 -18.44 -4.07
CA ALA A 425 25.52 -18.78 -5.40
C ALA A 425 24.47 -18.80 -6.52
N LYS A 426 23.18 -18.61 -6.20
CA LYS A 426 22.06 -18.70 -7.16
C LYS A 426 20.99 -17.67 -6.81
N ALA A 427 20.32 -17.12 -7.83
CA ALA A 427 19.27 -16.11 -7.63
C ALA A 427 19.71 -15.01 -6.65
N SER A 428 20.89 -14.44 -6.89
CA SER A 428 21.43 -13.32 -6.10
C SER A 428 21.63 -12.13 -7.01
N SER A 429 21.17 -10.95 -6.61
CA SER A 429 21.19 -9.75 -7.43
C SER A 429 21.58 -8.52 -6.63
N ASP A 430 22.25 -7.59 -7.30
CA ASP A 430 22.32 -6.21 -6.85
C ASP A 430 21.11 -5.47 -7.46
N ASP A 431 20.18 -5.02 -6.62
CA ASP A 431 18.96 -4.34 -7.05
C ASP A 431 19.23 -2.92 -7.59
N TRP A 432 20.36 -2.30 -7.25
CA TRP A 432 20.74 -1.00 -7.82
C TRP A 432 21.51 -1.17 -9.13
N TYR A 433 20.80 -1.07 -10.26
CA TYR A 433 21.35 -1.35 -11.60
C TYR A 433 22.08 -0.16 -12.26
N ASP A 434 21.85 1.09 -11.85
CA ASP A 434 22.54 2.25 -12.43
C ASP A 434 23.90 2.51 -11.77
N GLU A 435 24.93 1.85 -12.31
CA GLU A 435 26.34 2.06 -11.95
C GLU A 435 26.91 3.43 -12.37
N SER A 436 26.16 4.22 -13.16
CA SER A 436 26.53 5.59 -13.50
C SER A 436 25.99 6.62 -12.50
N ASP A 437 25.04 6.22 -11.64
CA ASP A 437 24.54 7.07 -10.57
C ASP A 437 25.66 7.43 -9.58
N THR A 438 25.82 8.73 -9.32
CA THR A 438 26.98 9.23 -8.57
C THR A 438 26.94 8.95 -7.05
N VAL A 439 25.81 8.47 -6.53
CA VAL A 439 25.50 8.31 -5.10
C VAL A 439 25.35 6.84 -4.71
N CYS A 440 24.63 6.07 -5.53
CA CYS A 440 24.27 4.67 -5.30
C CYS A 440 24.94 3.68 -6.27
N GLY A 441 25.56 4.15 -7.36
CA GLY A 441 26.43 3.30 -8.18
C GLY A 441 27.60 2.77 -7.35
N ALA A 442 27.82 1.45 -7.34
CA ALA A 442 28.85 0.82 -6.50
C ALA A 442 30.27 1.23 -6.92
N LYS A 443 30.46 1.55 -8.21
CA LYS A 443 31.75 1.97 -8.79
C LYS A 443 31.89 3.49 -8.93
N ALA A 444 30.90 4.27 -8.49
CA ALA A 444 30.91 5.72 -8.64
C ALA A 444 31.96 6.38 -7.72
N LYS A 445 32.71 7.35 -8.27
CA LYS A 445 33.80 8.06 -7.56
C LYS A 445 33.37 8.74 -6.26
N HIS A 446 32.10 9.13 -6.16
CA HIS A 446 31.52 9.85 -5.04
C HIS A 446 30.39 9.06 -4.36
N THR A 447 30.38 7.73 -4.54
CA THR A 447 29.38 6.84 -3.97
C THR A 447 29.29 7.00 -2.45
N THR A 448 28.07 7.08 -1.94
CA THR A 448 27.76 6.98 -0.52
C THR A 448 27.27 5.57 -0.14
N ARG A 449 27.30 4.63 -1.11
CA ARG A 449 26.80 3.28 -0.94
C ARG A 449 27.66 2.48 0.04
N LEU A 450 26.98 1.82 0.99
CA LEU A 450 27.57 0.90 1.93
C LEU A 450 27.92 -0.42 1.23
N SER A 451 29.00 -1.10 1.65
CA SER A 451 29.30 -2.45 1.16
C SER A 451 28.23 -3.46 1.63
N SER A 452 28.12 -4.61 0.96
CA SER A 452 27.15 -5.65 1.35
C SER A 452 27.33 -6.12 2.80
N ASP A 453 28.57 -6.24 3.27
CA ASP A 453 28.87 -6.56 4.67
C ASP A 453 28.45 -5.46 5.64
N GLN A 454 28.61 -4.18 5.27
CA GLN A 454 28.15 -3.06 6.09
C GLN A 454 26.63 -2.99 6.17
N GLN A 455 25.93 -3.22 5.05
CA GLN A 455 24.46 -3.24 5.03
C GLN A 455 23.89 -4.39 5.86
N TYR A 456 24.46 -5.59 5.73
CA TYR A 456 24.06 -6.74 6.55
C TYR A 456 24.36 -6.52 8.05
N ALA A 457 25.46 -5.85 8.39
CA ALA A 457 25.76 -5.45 9.76
C ALA A 457 24.76 -4.42 10.32
N VAL A 458 24.40 -3.39 9.54
CA VAL A 458 23.37 -2.40 9.91
C VAL A 458 22.02 -3.09 10.13
N GLY A 459 21.58 -3.96 9.21
CA GLY A 459 20.34 -4.72 9.39
C GLY A 459 20.37 -5.60 10.64
N THR A 460 21.48 -6.32 10.86
CA THR A 460 21.67 -7.15 12.06
C THR A 460 21.58 -6.32 13.35
N SER A 461 22.18 -5.14 13.37
CA SER A 461 22.19 -4.22 14.51
C SER A 461 20.80 -3.61 14.77
N LEU A 462 20.11 -3.13 13.74
CA LEU A 462 18.75 -2.57 13.85
C LEU A 462 17.73 -3.63 14.30
N ILE A 463 17.75 -4.82 13.68
CA ILE A 463 16.85 -5.93 14.04
C ILE A 463 17.09 -6.36 15.50
N SER A 464 18.35 -6.57 15.88
CA SER A 464 18.69 -7.03 17.22
C SER A 464 18.36 -5.97 18.28
N GLY A 465 18.68 -4.71 18.01
CA GLY A 465 18.46 -3.59 18.94
C GLY A 465 16.98 -3.33 19.18
N PHE A 466 16.15 -3.42 18.14
CA PHE A 466 14.72 -3.18 18.27
C PHE A 466 14.02 -4.23 19.13
N PHE A 467 14.30 -5.53 18.93
CA PHE A 467 13.65 -6.57 19.74
C PHE A 467 14.23 -6.69 21.15
N ARG A 468 15.54 -6.46 21.35
CA ARG A 468 16.14 -6.35 22.69
C ARG A 468 15.54 -5.18 23.47
N LEU A 469 15.31 -4.05 22.83
CA LEU A 469 14.61 -2.92 23.42
C LEU A 469 13.15 -3.26 23.77
N THR A 470 12.38 -3.80 22.81
CA THR A 470 10.91 -3.90 22.91
C THR A 470 10.38 -5.17 23.58
N LEU A 471 11.14 -6.26 23.60
CA LEU A 471 10.76 -7.54 24.21
C LEU A 471 11.57 -7.83 25.48
N ASP A 472 12.89 -7.60 25.44
CA ASP A 472 13.79 -7.86 26.58
C ASP A 472 13.93 -6.65 27.52
N GLY A 473 13.46 -5.46 27.11
CA GLY A 473 13.41 -4.25 27.92
C GLY A 473 14.71 -3.44 27.97
N GLU A 474 15.69 -3.73 27.11
CA GLU A 474 17.03 -3.14 27.10
C GLU A 474 17.03 -1.66 26.65
N GLN A 475 16.77 -0.76 27.61
CA GLN A 475 16.60 0.68 27.37
C GLN A 475 17.81 1.39 26.76
N GLN A 476 19.02 0.82 26.86
CA GLN A 476 20.21 1.43 26.26
C GLN A 476 20.15 1.50 24.72
N PHE A 477 19.26 0.73 24.08
CA PHE A 477 19.01 0.79 22.63
C PHE A 477 17.87 1.73 22.23
N LEU A 478 17.12 2.31 23.18
CA LEU A 478 16.07 3.30 22.89
C LEU A 478 16.55 4.47 22.00
N PRO A 479 17.77 5.03 22.19
CA PRO A 479 18.27 6.12 21.35
C PRO A 479 18.48 5.77 19.86
N MET A 480 18.47 4.48 19.50
CA MET A 480 18.51 4.05 18.10
C MET A 480 17.18 4.26 17.37
N PHE A 481 16.08 4.46 18.10
CA PHE A 481 14.71 4.48 17.57
C PHE A 481 13.89 5.69 18.02
N ASP A 482 14.38 6.50 18.96
CA ASP A 482 13.63 7.62 19.54
C ASP A 482 13.75 8.96 18.77
N GLY A 483 14.51 8.99 17.68
CA GLY A 483 14.75 10.21 16.89
C GLY A 483 15.93 11.06 17.38
N THR A 484 16.80 10.55 18.25
CA THR A 484 18.08 11.20 18.59
C THR A 484 19.23 10.86 17.64
N ASP A 485 19.00 10.10 16.56
CA ASP A 485 20.05 9.64 15.60
C ASP A 485 21.25 8.93 16.25
N ARG A 486 21.11 8.37 17.47
CA ARG A 486 22.20 7.72 18.19
C ARG A 486 22.39 6.27 17.76
N GLN A 487 23.52 6.00 17.11
CA GLN A 487 23.86 4.69 16.57
C GLN A 487 24.98 4.00 17.38
N PRO A 488 25.03 2.65 17.42
CA PRO A 488 26.17 1.91 17.95
C PRO A 488 27.48 2.24 17.23
N ALA A 489 28.56 2.45 17.99
CA ALA A 489 29.90 2.70 17.45
C ALA A 489 30.40 1.58 16.52
N ALA A 490 29.90 0.34 16.70
CA ALA A 490 30.17 -0.80 15.84
C ALA A 490 29.75 -0.61 14.37
N LEU A 491 28.79 0.29 14.08
CA LEU A 491 28.35 0.61 12.71
C LEU A 491 29.30 1.60 11.99
N GLY A 492 30.31 2.13 12.70
CA GLY A 492 31.34 2.98 12.13
C GLY A 492 30.79 4.29 11.56
N ALA A 493 30.84 4.42 10.22
CA ALA A 493 30.49 5.64 9.50
C ALA A 493 29.13 5.57 8.78
N ALA A 494 28.25 4.64 9.15
CA ALA A 494 26.90 4.58 8.61
C ALA A 494 26.11 5.88 8.90
N ASP A 495 25.36 6.38 7.93
CA ASP A 495 24.42 7.50 8.10
C ASP A 495 23.02 6.91 8.17
N ILE A 496 22.54 6.72 9.40
CA ILE A 496 21.19 6.28 9.74
C ILE A 496 20.47 7.47 10.37
N ARG A 497 19.27 7.76 9.87
CA ARG A 497 18.45 8.91 10.30
C ARG A 497 17.09 8.43 10.77
N VAL A 498 16.68 8.90 11.93
CA VAL A 498 15.55 8.37 12.69
C VAL A 498 14.53 9.47 12.88
N THR A 499 13.33 9.24 12.35
CA THR A 499 12.15 10.08 12.61
C THR A 499 11.22 9.28 13.51
N ALA A 500 10.93 9.79 14.69
CA ALA A 500 10.18 9.07 15.72
C ALA A 500 8.96 9.84 16.23
N SER A 501 7.87 9.10 16.38
CA SER A 501 6.65 9.52 17.05
C SER A 501 6.64 8.90 18.44
N GLN A 502 6.84 9.74 19.45
CA GLN A 502 6.78 9.35 20.85
C GLN A 502 5.33 9.01 21.25
N PRO A 503 5.11 8.15 22.28
CA PRO A 503 3.79 7.72 22.72
C PRO A 503 2.80 8.88 22.91
N GLY A 504 1.59 8.75 22.35
CA GLY A 504 0.67 9.87 22.15
C GLY A 504 0.22 10.56 23.45
N ALA A 505 0.12 9.82 24.54
CA ALA A 505 -0.24 10.34 25.86
C ALA A 505 0.87 11.23 26.50
N SER A 506 2.10 11.14 26.00
CA SER A 506 3.28 11.77 26.61
C SER A 506 3.77 13.03 25.87
N ARG A 507 3.53 13.12 24.55
CA ARG A 507 3.90 14.28 23.72
C ARG A 507 2.79 15.34 23.71
N ARG A 508 3.13 16.57 23.32
CA ARG A 508 2.15 17.63 23.06
C ARG A 508 2.29 18.17 21.64
N ASP A 509 1.36 17.79 20.78
CA ASP A 509 1.31 18.27 19.40
C ASP A 509 0.81 19.74 19.39
N LEU A 510 1.62 20.66 18.86
CA LEU A 510 1.31 22.11 18.77
C LEU A 510 0.69 22.45 17.41
N ALA A 511 1.25 21.90 16.33
CA ALA A 511 0.68 21.93 15.00
C ALA A 511 1.18 20.73 14.17
N LEU A 512 0.29 19.78 13.88
CA LEU A 512 0.59 18.64 13.00
C LEU A 512 0.67 19.04 11.51
N PHE A 513 0.05 20.18 11.16
CA PHE A 513 -0.12 20.68 9.79
C PHE A 513 -0.90 19.75 8.84
N ASP A 514 -1.63 18.79 9.40
CA ASP A 514 -2.42 17.80 8.67
C ASP A 514 -3.75 18.35 8.09
N THR A 515 -4.14 19.52 8.54
CA THR A 515 -5.40 20.20 8.24
C THR A 515 -5.20 21.71 8.14
N THR A 516 -6.07 22.40 7.39
CA THR A 516 -6.01 23.86 7.22
C THR A 516 -6.35 24.57 8.53
N ASN A 517 -5.34 25.07 9.24
CA ASN A 517 -5.53 25.83 10.48
C ASN A 517 -5.38 27.34 10.24
N PRO A 518 -6.45 28.16 10.32
CA PRO A 518 -6.39 29.61 10.09
C PRO A 518 -5.65 30.38 11.20
N ALA A 519 -5.34 29.73 12.34
CA ALA A 519 -4.50 30.33 13.38
C ALA A 519 -3.00 30.29 13.01
N VAL A 520 -2.59 29.40 12.09
CA VAL A 520 -1.24 29.41 11.53
C VAL A 520 -1.18 30.51 10.47
N THR A 521 -0.36 31.53 10.70
CA THR A 521 -0.28 32.71 9.84
C THR A 521 1.13 32.92 9.30
N THR A 522 1.28 33.79 8.30
CA THR A 522 2.57 34.07 7.66
C THR A 522 2.83 35.57 7.56
N THR A 523 4.06 35.99 7.86
CA THR A 523 4.53 37.36 7.60
C THR A 523 5.72 37.36 6.65
N GLY A 524 6.01 38.53 6.07
CA GLY A 524 7.05 38.68 5.05
C GLY A 524 6.67 38.09 3.70
N ALA A 525 7.68 37.71 2.93
CA ALA A 525 7.55 37.32 1.52
C ALA A 525 7.23 35.82 1.35
N LEU A 526 6.21 35.29 2.01
CA LEU A 526 5.99 33.85 2.13
C LEU A 526 4.54 33.44 1.85
N THR A 527 4.33 32.26 1.26
CA THR A 527 3.04 31.56 1.28
C THR A 527 3.16 30.25 2.05
N ALA A 528 2.16 29.93 2.86
CA ALA A 528 2.02 28.61 3.50
C ALA A 528 0.63 28.04 3.20
N LYS A 529 0.55 26.77 2.78
CA LYS A 529 -0.71 26.08 2.48
C LYS A 529 -0.63 24.62 2.89
N THR A 530 -1.69 24.11 3.53
CA THR A 530 -1.82 22.66 3.74
C THR A 530 -1.99 21.95 2.39
N CYS A 531 -1.21 20.91 2.18
CA CYS A 531 -1.17 20.06 0.99
C CYS A 531 -1.25 18.58 1.38
N ALA A 532 -1.43 17.67 0.42
CA ALA A 532 -1.25 16.23 0.58
C ALA A 532 -0.91 15.57 -0.78
N SER A 533 -0.24 14.42 -0.75
CA SER A 533 0.11 13.60 -1.93
C SER A 533 0.96 14.29 -3.03
N THR A 534 1.25 13.54 -4.09
CA THR A 534 1.58 14.05 -5.42
C THR A 534 0.36 14.69 -6.13
N ASP A 535 0.59 15.31 -7.29
CA ASP A 535 -0.45 15.74 -8.22
C ASP A 535 -0.99 14.59 -9.11
N ASN A 536 -1.94 14.92 -10.00
CA ASN A 536 -2.49 14.03 -11.04
C ASN A 536 -3.14 12.70 -10.57
N LEU A 537 -3.56 12.60 -9.30
CA LEU A 537 -4.24 11.41 -8.78
C LEU A 537 -5.62 11.15 -9.44
N PRO A 538 -6.03 9.87 -9.63
CA PRO A 538 -7.27 9.51 -10.33
C PRO A 538 -8.55 10.13 -9.75
N ALA A 539 -8.74 10.07 -8.43
CA ALA A 539 -9.87 10.73 -7.78
C ALA A 539 -9.52 12.16 -7.35
N LYS A 540 -10.49 13.07 -7.49
CA LYS A 540 -10.33 14.49 -7.17
C LYS A 540 -9.95 14.71 -5.71
N GLN A 541 -8.77 15.28 -5.49
CA GLN A 541 -8.27 15.65 -4.17
C GLN A 541 -8.95 16.91 -3.60
N THR A 542 -8.98 17.00 -2.26
CA THR A 542 -9.49 18.16 -1.51
C THR A 542 -8.40 19.17 -1.14
N LEU A 543 -7.15 18.71 -1.05
CA LEU A 543 -5.96 19.52 -0.81
C LEU A 543 -5.16 19.66 -2.11
N PRO A 544 -4.35 20.72 -2.28
CA PRO A 544 -3.33 20.77 -3.33
C PRO A 544 -2.25 19.70 -3.08
N ALA A 545 -1.54 19.31 -4.14
CA ALA A 545 -0.38 18.43 -4.04
C ALA A 545 0.75 19.05 -3.21
N CYS A 546 1.49 18.23 -2.46
CA CYS A 546 2.73 18.62 -1.78
C CYS A 546 3.97 18.51 -2.68
N VAL A 547 3.94 17.58 -3.64
CA VAL A 547 5.03 17.27 -4.57
C VAL A 547 4.49 17.06 -5.99
N SER A 548 5.38 17.04 -6.98
CA SER A 548 5.04 16.79 -8.41
C SER A 548 5.85 15.63 -9.01
N ILE A 549 6.16 14.63 -8.19
CA ILE A 549 6.86 13.39 -8.56
C ILE A 549 6.42 12.26 -7.63
N THR A 550 6.25 11.06 -8.18
CA THR A 550 5.84 9.86 -7.41
C THR A 550 7.06 9.08 -6.90
N SER A 551 7.97 8.76 -7.81
CA SER A 551 9.10 7.82 -7.63
C SER A 551 10.12 8.14 -6.54
N ASN A 552 10.14 9.37 -6.01
CA ASN A 552 11.16 9.84 -5.05
C ASN A 552 10.58 10.71 -3.93
N ALA A 553 9.32 10.51 -3.55
CA ALA A 553 8.67 11.25 -2.46
C ALA A 553 8.00 10.30 -1.47
N PRO A 554 8.76 9.61 -0.59
CA PRO A 554 8.26 8.49 0.22
C PRO A 554 7.05 8.81 1.11
N ASP A 555 6.97 10.01 1.72
CA ASP A 555 5.79 10.37 2.53
C ASP A 555 4.53 10.60 1.66
N TYR A 556 4.69 10.82 0.34
CA TYR A 556 3.67 11.37 -0.58
C TYR A 556 3.32 10.49 -1.79
N THR A 557 4.02 9.36 -1.98
CA THR A 557 3.80 8.43 -3.10
C THR A 557 2.38 7.81 -3.04
N PRO A 558 1.73 7.53 -4.18
CA PRO A 558 0.46 6.80 -4.20
C PRO A 558 0.69 5.30 -3.93
N ALA A 559 -0.05 4.73 -2.99
CA ALA A 559 -0.04 3.28 -2.75
C ALA A 559 -0.90 2.53 -3.78
N PHE A 560 -0.51 1.30 -4.13
CA PHE A 560 -1.17 0.52 -5.20
C PHE A 560 -2.68 0.34 -4.99
N LEU A 561 -3.13 -0.04 -3.79
CA LEU A 561 -4.55 -0.26 -3.47
C LEU A 561 -5.21 0.94 -2.79
N GLY A 562 -4.65 2.15 -2.94
CA GLY A 562 -5.19 3.36 -2.32
C GLY A 562 -4.59 4.62 -2.94
N SER A 563 -4.44 4.63 -4.27
CA SER A 563 -3.66 5.62 -5.00
C SER A 563 -4.20 7.03 -4.84
N SER A 564 -5.51 7.19 -4.67
CA SER A 564 -6.16 8.48 -4.50
C SER A 564 -6.41 8.85 -3.03
N VAL A 565 -6.00 8.01 -2.07
CA VAL A 565 -6.07 8.35 -0.64
C VAL A 565 -5.04 9.44 -0.32
N PRO A 566 -5.38 10.52 0.43
CA PRO A 566 -4.43 11.61 0.70
C PRO A 566 -3.20 11.15 1.50
N ALA A 567 -2.00 11.22 0.93
CA ALA A 567 -0.72 10.83 1.53
C ALA A 567 -0.08 12.00 2.30
N THR A 568 0.39 11.70 3.52
CA THR A 568 1.01 12.60 4.51
C THR A 568 0.71 14.08 4.36
N PRO A 569 -0.46 14.57 4.79
CA PRO A 569 -0.78 15.98 4.75
C PRO A 569 0.23 16.84 5.54
N ALA A 570 0.67 17.96 4.94
CA ALA A 570 1.75 18.80 5.45
C ALA A 570 1.54 20.29 5.10
N LEU A 571 2.30 21.20 5.71
CA LEU A 571 2.33 22.61 5.31
C LEU A 571 3.41 22.82 4.24
N HIS A 572 3.00 23.07 2.99
CA HIS A 572 3.90 23.55 1.95
C HIS A 572 4.15 25.04 2.14
N VAL A 573 5.42 25.38 2.37
CA VAL A 573 5.91 26.73 2.62
C VAL A 573 6.81 27.14 1.46
N THR A 574 6.44 28.21 0.77
CA THR A 574 7.17 28.70 -0.41
C THR A 574 7.52 30.18 -0.24
N PRO A 575 8.81 30.56 -0.31
CA PRO A 575 9.22 31.94 -0.47
C PRO A 575 8.71 32.51 -1.80
N THR A 576 8.06 33.67 -1.73
CA THR A 576 7.61 34.44 -2.90
C THR A 576 8.77 35.24 -3.48
N LYS A 577 8.61 35.76 -4.72
CA LYS A 577 9.68 36.47 -5.45
C LYS A 577 10.15 37.81 -4.86
N ALA A 578 9.71 38.21 -3.67
CA ALA A 578 10.14 39.44 -3.02
C ALA A 578 11.49 39.27 -2.28
N ALA A 579 12.21 40.38 -2.08
CA ALA A 579 13.63 40.36 -1.72
C ALA A 579 13.94 40.14 -0.22
N THR A 580 13.00 39.64 0.56
CA THR A 580 13.14 39.43 2.01
C THR A 580 12.74 38.01 2.41
N GLY A 581 13.12 37.57 3.61
CA GLY A 581 12.62 36.31 4.18
C GLY A 581 11.15 36.41 4.61
N GLY A 582 10.68 35.38 5.29
CA GLY A 582 9.37 35.37 5.92
C GLY A 582 9.33 34.50 7.16
N GLN A 583 8.18 34.48 7.82
CA GLN A 583 7.96 33.74 9.05
C GLN A 583 6.63 32.98 8.97
N VAL A 584 6.59 31.76 9.50
CA VAL A 584 5.35 31.05 9.83
C VAL A 584 5.13 31.18 11.34
N HIS A 585 3.96 31.65 11.76
CA HIS A 585 3.61 31.86 13.16
C HIS A 585 2.61 30.78 13.59
N VAL A 586 2.99 30.00 14.62
CA VAL A 586 2.13 29.02 15.27
C VAL A 586 1.79 29.51 16.68
N PRO A 587 0.58 30.03 16.92
CA PRO A 587 0.20 30.51 18.24
C PRO A 587 0.05 29.35 19.22
N VAL A 588 0.53 29.54 20.45
CA VAL A 588 0.44 28.57 21.53
C VAL A 588 -0.63 29.05 22.52
N ALA A 589 -1.68 28.25 22.68
CA ALA A 589 -2.74 28.54 23.64
C ALA A 589 -2.16 28.65 25.08
N PRO A 590 -2.64 29.56 25.94
CA PRO A 590 -2.06 29.73 27.28
C PRO A 590 -2.02 28.45 28.13
N THR A 591 -2.98 27.54 27.95
CA THR A 591 -3.06 26.21 28.61
C THR A 591 -2.04 25.21 28.07
N ALA A 592 -1.46 25.44 26.89
CA ALA A 592 -0.42 24.63 26.27
C ALA A 592 0.98 25.28 26.37
N GLY A 593 1.08 26.49 26.94
CA GLY A 593 2.28 27.32 26.97
C GLY A 593 3.35 26.91 27.98
N ASP A 594 3.07 25.98 28.89
CA ASP A 594 4.07 25.42 29.80
C ASP A 594 4.85 24.28 29.12
N PHE A 595 6.09 24.58 28.75
CA PHE A 595 7.02 23.69 28.08
C PHE A 595 8.00 23.04 29.08
N THR A 596 7.94 23.36 30.38
CA THR A 596 8.96 22.94 31.37
C THR A 596 8.99 21.43 31.65
N GLY A 597 7.89 20.72 31.37
CA GLY A 597 7.81 19.25 31.47
C GLY A 597 8.39 18.48 30.28
N PHE A 598 8.96 19.16 29.27
CA PHE A 598 9.43 18.55 28.03
C PHE A 598 10.95 18.73 27.85
N GLN A 599 11.56 17.85 27.05
CA GLN A 599 13.01 17.89 26.79
C GLN A 599 13.35 18.60 25.48
N ALA A 600 12.51 18.47 24.45
CA ALA A 600 12.80 19.00 23.12
C ALA A 600 11.55 19.51 22.41
N LEU A 601 11.74 20.52 21.56
CA LEU A 601 10.80 20.87 20.49
C LEU A 601 11.15 20.07 19.24
N SER A 602 10.18 19.38 18.67
CA SER A 602 10.29 18.59 17.44
C SER A 602 9.62 19.30 16.28
N LEU A 603 10.22 19.21 15.09
CA LEU A 603 9.62 19.61 13.82
C LEU A 603 10.11 18.63 12.74
N ARG A 604 9.21 18.11 11.89
CA ARG A 604 9.61 17.40 10.67
C ARG A 604 9.67 18.37 9.49
N LEU A 605 10.74 18.30 8.70
CA LEU A 605 10.92 19.14 7.52
C LEU A 605 11.76 18.49 6.42
N THR A 606 11.41 18.81 5.18
CA THR A 606 12.20 18.54 3.97
C THR A 606 12.14 19.75 3.04
N PRO A 607 13.18 20.05 2.23
CA PRO A 607 13.00 20.81 1.00
C PRO A 607 11.94 20.12 0.13
N ASP A 608 11.19 20.88 -0.68
CA ASP A 608 10.25 20.28 -1.63
C ASP A 608 10.97 19.58 -2.81
N ASP A 609 10.23 18.83 -3.61
CA ASP A 609 10.79 18.02 -4.69
C ASP A 609 11.44 18.86 -5.81
N THR A 610 11.07 20.14 -5.94
CA THR A 610 11.66 21.10 -6.89
C THR A 610 12.88 21.84 -6.34
N ALA A 611 13.15 21.73 -5.03
CA ALA A 611 14.17 22.51 -4.35
C ALA A 611 15.59 22.29 -4.91
N THR A 612 16.38 23.37 -4.84
CA THR A 612 17.80 23.40 -5.23
C THR A 612 18.72 23.85 -4.09
N THR A 613 18.13 24.27 -2.97
CA THR A 613 18.82 24.63 -1.73
C THR A 613 18.19 23.91 -0.53
N ASN A 614 18.94 23.80 0.57
CA ASN A 614 18.43 23.26 1.83
C ASN A 614 17.30 24.16 2.39
N ALA A 615 16.37 23.55 3.12
CA ALA A 615 15.38 24.20 3.96
C ALA A 615 15.99 24.53 5.34
N ASP A 616 16.99 25.43 5.34
CA ASP A 616 17.66 25.88 6.56
C ASP A 616 16.81 26.95 7.28
N VAL A 617 16.14 26.58 8.36
CA VAL A 617 15.24 27.47 9.12
C VAL A 617 15.74 27.68 10.55
N SER A 618 15.28 28.77 11.17
CA SER A 618 15.41 28.95 12.62
C SER A 618 14.05 28.89 13.30
N ILE A 619 14.02 28.41 14.54
CA ILE A 619 12.83 28.35 15.36
C ILE A 619 12.98 29.36 16.49
N SER A 620 12.00 30.24 16.63
CA SER A 620 11.94 31.25 17.68
C SER A 620 10.77 30.93 18.63
N LEU A 621 11.03 30.92 19.94
CA LEU A 621 10.01 30.80 20.98
C LEU A 621 9.77 32.17 21.62
N ARG A 622 8.50 32.60 21.73
CA ARG A 622 8.11 33.84 22.43
C ARG A 622 7.29 33.51 23.67
N ASP A 623 7.66 34.08 24.82
CA ASP A 623 6.93 33.92 26.09
C ASP A 623 5.84 34.98 26.33
N ALA A 624 5.15 34.90 27.48
CA ALA A 624 4.09 35.83 27.85
C ALA A 624 4.57 37.24 28.23
N THR A 625 5.86 37.42 28.50
CA THR A 625 6.49 38.74 28.72
C THR A 625 6.88 39.41 27.40
N GLY A 626 6.97 38.63 26.32
CA GLY A 626 7.40 39.06 25.00
C GLY A 626 8.89 38.83 24.74
N ALA A 627 9.62 38.18 25.65
CA ALA A 627 10.99 37.76 25.39
C ALA A 627 11.03 36.64 24.32
N VAL A 628 12.12 36.61 23.55
CA VAL A 628 12.29 35.68 22.41
C VAL A 628 13.65 35.01 22.46
N ALA A 629 13.69 33.69 22.27
CA ALA A 629 14.91 32.92 22.04
C ALA A 629 14.82 32.15 20.72
N THR A 630 15.89 32.20 19.92
CA THR A 630 15.94 31.64 18.56
C THR A 630 17.05 30.60 18.42
N ARG A 631 16.76 29.44 17.81
CA ARG A 631 17.73 28.37 17.53
C ARG A 631 17.63 27.91 16.08
N ARG A 632 18.77 27.75 15.41
CA ARG A 632 18.84 27.32 14.01
C ARG A 632 18.79 25.80 13.94
N VAL A 633 17.94 25.25 13.09
CA VAL A 633 17.67 23.80 13.03
C VAL A 633 18.93 23.01 12.68
N SER A 634 19.71 23.49 11.70
CA SER A 634 20.89 22.78 11.20
C SER A 634 22.12 22.85 12.11
N ASP A 635 22.03 23.53 13.26
CA ASP A 635 23.07 23.45 14.30
C ASP A 635 22.99 22.10 15.05
N THR A 636 21.78 21.54 15.18
CA THR A 636 21.47 20.32 15.97
C THR A 636 20.94 19.13 15.15
N SER A 637 20.43 19.33 13.92
CA SER A 637 19.85 18.25 13.09
C SER A 637 20.27 18.29 11.62
N ARG A 638 20.17 17.15 10.92
CA ARG A 638 20.27 17.04 9.44
C ARG A 638 18.96 17.34 8.71
N ALA A 639 17.84 17.46 9.41
CA ALA A 639 16.55 17.72 8.80
C ALA A 639 16.54 19.05 8.01
N GLY A 640 15.81 19.08 6.90
CA GLY A 640 15.85 20.20 5.96
C GLY A 640 17.05 20.20 5.00
N GLN A 641 18.02 19.29 5.11
CA GLN A 641 19.05 19.13 4.08
C GLN A 641 18.49 18.43 2.83
N LEU A 642 18.91 18.89 1.64
CA LEU A 642 18.74 18.13 0.40
C LEU A 642 19.54 16.84 0.49
N LEU A 643 18.89 15.71 0.22
CA LEU A 643 19.56 14.41 0.16
C LEU A 643 20.38 14.27 -1.13
N PRO A 644 21.42 13.42 -1.17
CA PRO A 644 22.31 13.31 -2.32
C PRO A 644 21.60 12.65 -3.52
N GLY A 645 21.65 13.28 -4.70
CA GLY A 645 21.12 12.67 -5.93
C GLY A 645 20.55 13.69 -6.91
N THR A 646 20.07 13.21 -8.05
CA THR A 646 19.19 13.96 -8.95
C THR A 646 17.75 13.91 -8.45
N ARG A 647 16.91 14.88 -8.86
CA ARG A 647 15.46 14.93 -8.53
C ARG A 647 14.71 13.63 -8.86
N THR A 648 15.15 12.89 -9.88
CA THR A 648 14.53 11.65 -10.35
C THR A 648 15.24 10.39 -9.85
N ALA A 649 16.49 10.47 -9.37
CA ALA A 649 17.18 9.35 -8.71
C ALA A 649 18.48 9.81 -8.03
N PRO A 650 18.82 9.33 -6.82
CA PRO A 650 17.96 8.75 -5.77
C PRO A 650 17.34 9.81 -4.84
N ARG A 651 17.37 11.12 -5.15
CA ARG A 651 17.08 12.20 -4.18
C ARG A 651 15.66 12.12 -3.60
N LYS A 652 15.52 11.50 -2.44
CA LYS A 652 14.23 11.38 -1.74
C LYS A 652 13.81 12.71 -1.13
N THR A 653 12.57 13.10 -1.40
CA THR A 653 11.85 14.18 -0.72
C THR A 653 11.16 13.55 0.48
N ILE A 654 11.84 13.53 1.63
CA ILE A 654 11.39 12.80 2.83
C ILE A 654 11.49 13.64 4.11
N LEU A 655 10.38 13.73 4.85
CA LEU A 655 10.20 14.52 6.08
C LEU A 655 11.04 13.98 7.25
N GLN A 656 12.26 14.52 7.40
CA GLN A 656 13.18 14.19 8.49
C GLN A 656 12.89 15.01 9.76
N GLN A 657 13.13 14.42 10.93
CA GLN A 657 12.93 15.05 12.23
C GLN A 657 14.10 15.93 12.69
N ALA A 658 13.79 17.16 13.09
CA ALA A 658 14.63 17.95 13.97
C ALA A 658 14.14 17.82 15.41
N ARG A 659 15.04 17.56 16.37
CA ARG A 659 14.79 17.67 17.82
C ARG A 659 15.70 18.76 18.38
N ILE A 660 15.11 19.88 18.79
CA ILE A 660 15.83 21.03 19.35
C ILE A 660 15.68 20.98 20.88
N PRO A 661 16.75 20.79 21.66
CA PRO A 661 16.66 20.73 23.12
C PRO A 661 16.11 22.03 23.71
N LEU A 662 15.14 21.93 24.63
CA LEU A 662 14.44 23.11 25.17
C LEU A 662 15.32 23.94 26.13
N ASP A 663 16.25 23.30 26.83
CA ASP A 663 17.27 23.93 27.66
C ASP A 663 18.20 24.88 26.88
N THR A 664 18.34 24.66 25.57
CA THR A 664 19.08 25.60 24.70
C THR A 664 18.37 26.94 24.58
N PHE A 665 17.05 27.06 24.77
CA PHE A 665 16.31 28.33 24.64
C PHE A 665 16.44 29.21 25.89
N THR A 666 17.62 29.79 26.06
CA THR A 666 17.97 30.67 27.19
C THR A 666 17.37 32.06 27.07
N GLY A 667 16.94 32.65 28.19
CA GLY A 667 16.49 34.05 28.25
C GLY A 667 14.99 34.27 28.04
N ILE A 668 14.20 33.20 28.07
CA ILE A 668 12.73 33.21 28.03
C ILE A 668 12.14 32.39 29.18
N ASP A 669 10.89 32.64 29.53
CA ASP A 669 10.11 31.80 30.44
C ASP A 669 9.41 30.65 29.68
N LEU A 670 9.97 29.45 29.79
CA LEU A 670 9.39 28.23 29.23
C LEU A 670 8.06 27.83 29.88
N ALA A 671 7.67 28.37 31.05
CA ALA A 671 6.36 28.09 31.65
C ALA A 671 5.21 28.89 30.99
N SER A 672 5.52 29.87 30.14
CA SER A 672 4.52 30.80 29.60
C SER A 672 4.64 31.09 28.10
N VAL A 673 5.15 30.15 27.30
CA VAL A 673 5.24 30.27 25.83
C VAL A 673 3.88 30.62 25.20
N ARG A 674 3.90 31.52 24.20
CA ARG A 674 2.71 32.04 23.48
C ARG A 674 2.79 31.91 21.96
N GLU A 675 3.98 31.71 21.39
CA GLU A 675 4.13 31.47 19.96
C GLU A 675 5.41 30.68 19.68
N VAL A 676 5.33 29.80 18.68
CA VAL A 676 6.48 29.25 17.97
C VAL A 676 6.51 29.90 16.58
N THR A 677 7.60 30.56 16.24
CA THR A 677 7.82 31.15 14.92
C THR A 677 8.87 30.34 14.16
N ILE A 678 8.61 30.01 12.90
CA ILE A 678 9.57 29.37 11.99
C ILE A 678 10.08 30.45 11.03
N ASP A 679 11.31 30.87 11.25
CA ASP A 679 12.02 31.88 10.46
C ASP A 679 12.58 31.25 9.18
N VAL A 680 12.11 31.71 8.01
CA VAL A 680 12.48 31.21 6.68
C VAL A 680 13.37 32.23 5.95
N PRO A 681 14.67 31.95 5.79
CA PRO A 681 15.57 32.80 5.01
C PRO A 681 15.17 32.94 3.53
N GLN A 682 15.45 34.12 2.98
CA GLN A 682 15.18 34.50 1.59
C GLN A 682 15.83 33.60 0.51
N LYS A 683 16.86 32.81 0.88
CA LYS A 683 17.60 31.92 -0.03
C LYS A 683 17.09 30.47 -0.02
N ASN A 684 16.11 30.15 0.82
CA ASN A 684 15.55 28.82 0.86
C ASN A 684 14.69 28.58 -0.39
N SER A 685 14.66 27.34 -0.84
CA SER A 685 13.64 26.85 -1.76
C SER A 685 12.32 26.68 -1.01
N GLY A 686 11.27 26.21 -1.70
CA GLY A 686 10.08 25.73 -0.98
C GLY A 686 10.41 24.50 -0.14
N MET A 687 9.60 24.28 0.89
CA MET A 687 9.79 23.23 1.90
C MET A 687 8.45 22.71 2.41
N LEU A 688 8.46 21.49 2.93
CA LEU A 688 7.31 20.83 3.52
C LEU A 688 7.56 20.66 5.02
N LEU A 689 6.58 21.08 5.84
CA LEU A 689 6.65 21.03 7.30
C LEU A 689 5.53 20.16 7.87
N SER A 690 5.85 19.35 8.88
CA SER A 690 4.88 18.51 9.61
C SER A 690 5.29 18.41 11.09
N ASP A 691 4.36 18.01 11.95
CA ASP A 691 4.64 17.53 13.32
C ASP A 691 5.47 18.47 14.21
N LEU A 692 5.02 19.73 14.34
CA LEU A 692 5.52 20.64 15.36
C LEU A 692 4.97 20.23 16.74
N SER A 693 5.80 19.63 17.59
CA SER A 693 5.38 19.00 18.84
C SER A 693 6.42 19.16 19.96
N LEU A 694 5.99 19.17 21.22
CA LEU A 694 6.89 19.02 22.38
C LEU A 694 7.07 17.54 22.70
N LEU A 695 8.32 17.13 22.89
CA LEU A 695 8.69 15.77 23.23
C LEU A 695 9.19 15.67 24.68
N PRO A 696 8.65 14.74 25.48
CA PRO A 696 9.16 14.45 26.82
C PRO A 696 10.46 13.65 26.75
N ALA A 697 10.89 13.07 27.87
CA ALA A 697 11.80 11.93 27.84
C ALA A 697 11.20 10.82 26.97
N ALA A 698 11.99 10.27 26.04
CA ALA A 698 11.54 9.20 25.18
C ALA A 698 11.22 7.94 25.99
N THR A 699 10.17 7.22 25.57
CA THR A 699 9.82 5.90 26.12
C THR A 699 9.22 5.02 25.04
N LEU A 700 9.11 3.72 25.32
CA LEU A 700 8.35 2.78 24.47
C LEU A 700 6.83 2.91 24.59
N GLY A 701 6.32 3.62 25.59
CA GLY A 701 4.93 3.50 26.01
C GLY A 701 4.57 2.06 26.41
N THR A 702 3.30 1.70 26.24
CA THR A 702 2.70 0.43 26.62
C THR A 702 1.97 -0.22 25.43
N PRO A 703 2.60 -1.13 24.66
CA PRO A 703 1.91 -1.85 23.58
C PRO A 703 0.86 -2.83 24.14
N VAL A 704 -0.38 -2.74 23.63
CA VAL A 704 -1.54 -3.52 24.11
C VAL A 704 -2.36 -4.04 22.93
N VAL A 705 -2.35 -5.37 22.71
CA VAL A 705 -3.14 -5.99 21.64
C VAL A 705 -4.63 -5.85 21.91
N THR A 706 -5.24 -4.80 21.36
CA THR A 706 -6.66 -4.47 21.53
C THR A 706 -7.50 -5.20 20.48
N ASN A 707 -8.62 -5.82 20.86
CA ASN A 707 -9.57 -6.35 19.87
C ASN A 707 -10.38 -5.18 19.29
N ARG A 708 -10.13 -4.83 18.02
CA ARG A 708 -10.82 -3.74 17.31
C ARG A 708 -11.79 -4.31 16.26
N PRO A 709 -12.97 -3.71 16.00
CA PRO A 709 -13.78 -4.04 14.84
C PRO A 709 -12.96 -3.94 13.55
N THR A 710 -13.28 -4.78 12.57
CA THR A 710 -12.55 -4.86 11.30
C THR A 710 -13.42 -4.38 10.16
N ALA A 711 -12.92 -3.44 9.37
CA ALA A 711 -13.63 -2.89 8.21
C ALA A 711 -13.45 -3.81 6.99
N ARG A 712 -14.55 -4.09 6.28
CA ARG A 712 -14.54 -4.72 4.96
C ARG A 712 -15.40 -3.97 3.96
N ILE A 713 -15.07 -4.08 2.68
CA ILE A 713 -15.95 -3.66 1.59
C ILE A 713 -16.78 -4.86 1.11
N ALA A 714 -17.98 -4.63 0.60
CA ALA A 714 -18.81 -5.65 -0.01
C ALA A 714 -18.86 -5.48 -1.53
N ASP A 715 -18.77 -6.60 -2.25
CA ASP A 715 -19.06 -6.67 -3.69
C ASP A 715 -20.41 -6.04 -4.01
N ARG A 716 -20.47 -5.37 -5.17
CA ARG A 716 -21.67 -4.67 -5.61
C ARG A 716 -21.88 -4.86 -7.10
N PHE A 717 -22.90 -5.64 -7.48
CA PHE A 717 -23.28 -5.83 -8.87
C PHE A 717 -24.53 -5.01 -9.21
N VAL A 718 -24.48 -4.18 -10.24
CA VAL A 718 -25.54 -3.25 -10.68
C VAL A 718 -25.66 -3.19 -12.20
N ASP A 719 -26.80 -2.72 -12.70
CA ASP A 719 -26.95 -2.31 -14.10
C ASP A 719 -26.28 -0.94 -14.31
N GLU A 720 -25.72 -0.73 -15.51
CA GLU A 720 -25.19 0.54 -15.99
C GLU A 720 -26.28 1.62 -16.02
N GLY A 721 -27.45 1.26 -16.54
CA GLY A 721 -28.65 2.07 -16.58
C GLY A 721 -28.62 3.14 -17.67
N ARG A 722 -29.72 3.89 -17.79
CA ARG A 722 -29.95 4.73 -18.98
C ARG A 722 -29.40 6.15 -18.95
N THR A 723 -28.83 6.53 -17.81
CA THR A 723 -28.41 7.88 -17.47
C THR A 723 -27.45 7.81 -16.31
N ARG A 724 -26.58 8.82 -16.17
CA ARG A 724 -25.73 8.96 -14.98
C ARG A 724 -26.55 8.87 -13.68
N THR A 725 -26.12 7.96 -12.80
CA THR A 725 -26.75 7.64 -11.52
C THR A 725 -25.70 7.53 -10.41
N VAL A 726 -26.16 7.46 -9.15
CA VAL A 726 -25.31 7.19 -7.99
C VAL A 726 -25.65 5.82 -7.43
N VAL A 727 -24.69 4.91 -7.55
CA VAL A 727 -24.74 3.59 -6.93
C VAL A 727 -24.14 3.67 -5.53
N ARG A 728 -24.61 2.82 -4.62
CA ARG A 728 -24.08 2.68 -3.26
C ARG A 728 -23.34 1.36 -3.11
N ALA A 729 -22.11 1.40 -2.63
CA ALA A 729 -21.38 0.24 -2.12
C ALA A 729 -21.35 0.29 -0.58
N ALA A 730 -21.19 -0.87 0.07
CA ALA A 730 -21.32 -1.00 1.51
C ALA A 730 -19.99 -1.30 2.18
N VAL A 731 -19.56 -0.40 3.06
CA VAL A 731 -18.46 -0.62 4.01
C VAL A 731 -19.07 -1.14 5.30
N VAL A 732 -18.60 -2.31 5.76
CA VAL A 732 -19.19 -3.05 6.88
C VAL A 732 -18.11 -3.33 7.92
N LEU A 733 -18.40 -3.03 9.19
CA LEU A 733 -17.58 -3.46 10.33
C LEU A 733 -18.01 -4.86 10.76
N SER A 734 -17.06 -5.70 11.20
CA SER A 734 -17.35 -7.05 11.70
C SER A 734 -18.21 -7.10 12.95
N ARG A 735 -18.32 -5.99 13.68
CA ARG A 735 -19.15 -5.75 14.87
C ARG A 735 -19.40 -4.24 15.01
N PRO A 736 -20.41 -3.78 15.78
CA PRO A 736 -20.67 -2.35 15.96
C PRO A 736 -19.42 -1.58 16.40
N ALA A 737 -19.25 -0.37 15.89
CA ALA A 737 -18.18 0.53 16.32
C ALA A 737 -18.31 0.83 17.81
N GLU A 738 -17.25 0.62 18.59
CA GLU A 738 -17.21 0.97 20.02
C GLU A 738 -16.86 2.46 20.23
N GLN A 739 -16.09 3.01 19.31
CA GLN A 739 -15.64 4.39 19.27
C GLN A 739 -15.79 4.91 17.83
N ALA A 740 -15.76 6.23 17.64
CA ALA A 740 -15.74 6.80 16.31
C ALA A 740 -14.53 6.25 15.51
N THR A 741 -14.76 5.89 14.25
CA THR A 741 -13.71 5.34 13.38
C THR A 741 -13.89 5.77 11.95
N THR A 742 -12.80 6.00 11.24
CA THR A 742 -12.78 6.37 9.83
C THR A 742 -11.94 5.37 9.05
N VAL A 743 -12.43 4.96 7.88
CA VAL A 743 -11.68 4.19 6.89
C VAL A 743 -11.76 4.92 5.55
N SER A 744 -10.66 4.98 4.80
CA SER A 744 -10.68 5.55 3.45
C SER A 744 -11.14 4.49 2.46
N PHE A 745 -12.23 4.79 1.75
CA PHE A 745 -12.65 4.06 0.55
C PHE A 745 -11.96 4.67 -0.67
N ASP A 746 -11.43 3.83 -1.55
CA ASP A 746 -10.94 4.24 -2.86
C ASP A 746 -11.52 3.37 -3.99
N LEU A 747 -11.61 4.01 -5.16
CA LEU A 747 -11.95 3.41 -6.44
C LEU A 747 -11.24 4.31 -7.46
N ASP A 748 -10.07 3.88 -7.89
CA ASP A 748 -9.14 4.64 -8.73
C ASP A 748 -9.08 4.11 -10.16
N GLN A 749 -9.12 2.78 -10.32
CA GLN A 749 -9.12 2.03 -11.59
C GLN A 749 -10.45 2.17 -12.37
N ALA A 750 -10.95 3.38 -12.55
CA ALA A 750 -12.03 3.67 -13.49
C ALA A 750 -11.48 3.69 -14.92
N SER A 751 -11.20 2.51 -15.46
CA SER A 751 -10.55 2.35 -16.78
C SER A 751 -11.43 2.77 -17.97
N ASP A 752 -12.69 3.15 -17.76
CA ASP A 752 -13.54 3.78 -18.77
C ASP A 752 -14.50 4.84 -18.19
N ASN A 753 -15.30 5.40 -19.09
CA ASN A 753 -16.35 6.35 -18.79
C ASN A 753 -17.59 5.74 -18.12
N ARG A 754 -17.74 4.42 -17.89
CA ARG A 754 -18.96 3.89 -17.24
C ARG A 754 -19.01 4.19 -15.75
N ILE A 755 -17.84 4.34 -15.12
CA ILE A 755 -17.71 4.69 -13.71
C ILE A 755 -16.89 5.98 -13.58
N ARG A 756 -16.75 6.53 -12.38
CA ARG A 756 -15.81 7.64 -12.11
C ARG A 756 -14.96 7.29 -10.91
N PRO A 757 -13.67 7.66 -10.89
CA PRO A 757 -12.85 7.54 -9.70
C PRO A 757 -13.49 8.24 -8.50
N ALA A 758 -13.41 7.63 -7.33
CA ALA A 758 -14.08 8.10 -6.13
C ALA A 758 -13.33 7.69 -4.85
N MET A 759 -12.62 8.64 -4.25
CA MET A 759 -12.09 8.51 -2.89
C MET A 759 -13.04 9.16 -1.88
N GLN A 760 -13.31 8.48 -0.76
CA GLN A 760 -14.21 8.94 0.31
C GLN A 760 -13.71 8.49 1.69
N ALA A 761 -13.58 9.42 2.64
CA ALA A 761 -13.47 9.08 4.05
C ALA A 761 -14.82 8.59 4.59
N VAL A 762 -14.85 7.40 5.20
CA VAL A 762 -16.06 6.73 5.70
C VAL A 762 -16.02 6.67 7.22
N THR A 763 -16.68 7.63 7.87
CA THR A 763 -16.74 7.69 9.34
C THR A 763 -17.97 6.95 9.88
N PHE A 764 -17.72 6.05 10.81
CA PHE A 764 -18.71 5.36 11.64
C PHE A 764 -18.75 6.01 13.03
N GLN A 765 -19.96 6.20 13.55
CA GLN A 765 -20.20 6.61 14.92
C GLN A 765 -20.41 5.37 15.82
N PRO A 766 -20.22 5.50 17.15
CA PRO A 766 -20.47 4.39 18.08
C PRO A 766 -21.86 3.74 17.89
N GLY A 767 -21.89 2.42 17.84
CA GLY A 767 -23.08 1.60 17.56
C GLY A 767 -23.33 1.31 16.08
N GLU A 768 -22.67 1.98 15.14
CA GLU A 768 -22.86 1.73 13.70
C GLU A 768 -22.09 0.49 13.21
N VAL A 769 -22.70 -0.28 12.30
CA VAL A 769 -22.13 -1.50 11.70
C VAL A 769 -21.85 -1.33 10.21
N CYS A 770 -22.62 -0.50 9.48
CA CYS A 770 -22.46 -0.33 8.05
C CYS A 770 -22.68 1.13 7.61
N ARG A 771 -21.90 1.57 6.62
CA ARG A 771 -22.02 2.85 5.93
C ARG A 771 -21.97 2.64 4.42
N ALA A 772 -22.74 3.44 3.68
CA ALA A 772 -22.89 3.33 2.23
C ALA A 772 -22.18 4.47 1.48
N VAL A 773 -21.09 4.16 0.77
CA VAL A 773 -20.32 5.12 -0.05
C VAL A 773 -20.99 5.35 -1.40
N ALA A 774 -20.84 6.55 -1.97
CA ALA A 774 -21.43 6.93 -3.26
C ALA A 774 -20.45 6.73 -4.40
N VAL A 775 -20.85 6.01 -5.45
CA VAL A 775 -20.07 5.85 -6.69
C VAL A 775 -20.91 6.35 -7.86
N SER A 776 -20.33 7.20 -8.72
CA SER A 776 -21.00 7.66 -9.95
C SER A 776 -20.87 6.60 -11.04
N VAL A 777 -22.00 6.10 -11.53
CA VAL A 777 -22.08 5.28 -12.75
C VAL A 777 -22.66 6.17 -13.85
N ASN A 778 -22.01 6.28 -14.99
CA ASN A 778 -22.44 7.10 -16.13
C ASN A 778 -23.14 6.23 -17.19
N GLY A 779 -24.34 5.72 -16.88
CA GLY A 779 -25.12 4.93 -17.82
C GLY A 779 -25.61 5.71 -19.05
N ASP A 780 -25.77 5.02 -20.19
CA ASP A 780 -26.13 5.60 -21.49
C ASP A 780 -27.29 4.86 -22.22
N ARG A 781 -27.25 4.63 -23.54
CA ARG A 781 -28.22 3.79 -24.27
C ARG A 781 -27.55 2.98 -25.38
N THR A 782 -26.26 2.71 -25.23
CA THR A 782 -25.36 2.33 -26.31
C THR A 782 -24.79 0.95 -26.03
N PRO A 783 -25.18 -0.07 -26.80
CA PRO A 783 -24.57 -1.39 -26.69
C PRO A 783 -23.05 -1.35 -26.75
N SER A 784 -22.41 -1.63 -25.61
CA SER A 784 -20.96 -1.71 -25.47
C SER A 784 -20.43 -3.08 -25.89
N PHE A 785 -19.11 -3.22 -25.97
CA PHE A 785 -18.48 -4.51 -26.30
C PHE A 785 -18.55 -5.54 -25.16
N SER A 786 -19.06 -5.15 -23.99
CA SER A 786 -18.87 -5.88 -22.74
C SER A 786 -20.18 -6.41 -22.15
N ARG A 787 -20.17 -7.61 -21.56
CA ARG A 787 -21.33 -8.11 -20.78
C ARG A 787 -21.34 -7.54 -19.37
N THR A 788 -20.16 -7.41 -18.79
CA THR A 788 -19.91 -6.86 -17.47
C THR A 788 -18.53 -6.23 -17.43
N ALA A 789 -18.37 -5.16 -16.66
CA ALA A 789 -17.07 -4.60 -16.30
C ALA A 789 -16.88 -4.68 -14.78
N ASP A 790 -15.67 -5.02 -14.34
CA ASP A 790 -15.30 -5.19 -12.94
C ASP A 790 -14.30 -4.09 -12.55
N TYR A 791 -14.66 -3.30 -11.55
CA TYR A 791 -13.82 -2.22 -11.01
C TYR A 791 -13.46 -2.56 -9.55
N PRO A 792 -12.18 -2.65 -9.19
CA PRO A 792 -11.78 -2.90 -7.81
C PRO A 792 -12.19 -1.72 -6.93
N MET A 793 -12.62 -2.03 -5.72
CA MET A 793 -12.90 -1.11 -4.64
C MET A 793 -12.03 -1.50 -3.46
N THR A 794 -11.38 -0.52 -2.83
CA THR A 794 -10.42 -0.79 -1.76
C THR A 794 -10.72 -0.01 -0.49
N LEU A 795 -10.21 -0.53 0.64
CA LEU A 795 -10.22 0.12 1.94
C LEU A 795 -8.81 0.22 2.51
N SER A 796 -8.40 1.44 2.82
CA SER A 796 -7.06 1.79 3.32
C SER A 796 -7.15 2.81 4.46
N ASN A 797 -6.01 3.10 5.11
CA ASN A 797 -5.83 4.20 6.09
C ASN A 797 -6.96 4.30 7.13
N THR A 798 -6.94 3.41 8.13
CA THR A 798 -7.93 3.38 9.22
C THR A 798 -7.50 4.22 10.41
N ARG A 799 -8.40 5.02 10.96
CA ARG A 799 -8.16 5.88 12.13
C ARG A 799 -9.27 5.72 13.17
N GLY A 800 -8.92 5.61 14.44
CA GLY A 800 -9.84 5.49 15.57
C GLY A 800 -10.22 4.04 15.90
N GLY A 801 -11.52 3.78 16.07
CA GLY A 801 -12.02 2.52 16.64
C GLY A 801 -11.71 1.22 15.87
N SER A 802 -11.43 1.22 14.56
CA SER A 802 -11.34 0.00 13.73
C SER A 802 -10.00 -0.19 13.01
N VAL A 803 -9.75 -1.42 12.56
CA VAL A 803 -8.62 -1.80 11.69
C VAL A 803 -9.09 -2.38 10.36
N ILE A 804 -8.17 -2.55 9.40
CA ILE A 804 -8.47 -3.12 8.08
C ILE A 804 -8.69 -4.64 8.18
N GLY A 805 -9.88 -5.07 7.77
CA GLY A 805 -10.27 -6.47 7.59
C GLY A 805 -10.07 -6.91 6.15
N ASP A 806 -11.16 -7.28 5.48
CA ASP A 806 -11.19 -7.69 4.08
C ASP A 806 -11.34 -6.46 3.17
N SER A 807 -10.18 -5.92 2.74
CA SER A 807 -10.07 -4.58 2.16
C SER A 807 -10.44 -4.47 0.70
N ILE A 808 -10.60 -5.57 -0.03
CA ILE A 808 -10.79 -5.58 -1.49
C ILE A 808 -12.17 -6.14 -1.82
N GLY A 809 -12.88 -5.49 -2.74
CA GLY A 809 -14.14 -5.97 -3.29
C GLY A 809 -14.34 -5.43 -4.71
N THR A 810 -15.39 -5.88 -5.39
CA THR A 810 -15.62 -5.51 -6.80
C THR A 810 -16.94 -4.77 -6.99
N MET A 811 -16.87 -3.58 -7.60
CA MET A 811 -18.01 -2.97 -8.26
C MET A 811 -18.14 -3.59 -9.65
N ARG A 812 -19.15 -4.44 -9.84
CA ARG A 812 -19.46 -5.04 -11.14
C ARG A 812 -20.60 -4.24 -11.78
N ILE A 813 -20.40 -3.78 -13.01
CA ILE A 813 -21.43 -3.09 -13.80
C ILE A 813 -21.87 -4.02 -14.93
N ARG A 814 -23.19 -4.15 -15.15
CA ARG A 814 -23.81 -4.88 -16.26
C ARG A 814 -24.28 -3.91 -17.33
N GLU A 815 -23.86 -4.18 -18.56
CA GLU A 815 -24.43 -3.62 -19.79
C GLU A 815 -25.91 -4.05 -19.94
N ASP A 816 -26.87 -3.12 -19.88
CA ASP A 816 -28.31 -3.41 -19.92
C ASP A 816 -29.05 -3.10 -21.23
N ASP A 817 -28.44 -2.40 -22.19
CA ASP A 817 -29.01 -2.11 -23.51
C ASP A 817 -28.57 -3.13 -24.59
N GLY A 818 -27.49 -3.86 -24.37
CA GLY A 818 -27.10 -5.05 -25.14
C GLY A 818 -25.60 -5.12 -25.44
N VAL A 819 -25.07 -6.28 -25.81
CA VAL A 819 -23.63 -6.42 -26.10
C VAL A 819 -23.37 -6.38 -27.59
N ARG A 820 -22.72 -5.32 -28.06
CA ARG A 820 -22.26 -5.16 -29.44
C ARG A 820 -21.10 -6.12 -29.70
N ALA A 821 -21.39 -7.22 -30.40
CA ALA A 821 -20.34 -7.99 -31.05
C ALA A 821 -19.64 -7.11 -32.09
N VAL A 822 -18.34 -7.32 -32.31
CA VAL A 822 -17.55 -6.34 -33.08
C VAL A 822 -18.04 -6.20 -34.54
N ASN A 823 -18.62 -7.25 -35.14
CA ASN A 823 -19.34 -7.19 -36.42
C ASN A 823 -20.61 -6.29 -36.45
N GLY A 824 -20.81 -5.45 -35.42
CA GLY A 824 -21.93 -4.52 -35.27
C GLY A 824 -23.21 -5.15 -34.75
N ARG A 825 -23.27 -6.48 -34.61
CA ARG A 825 -24.48 -7.17 -34.14
C ARG A 825 -24.63 -7.05 -32.63
N VAL A 826 -25.71 -6.43 -32.19
CA VAL A 826 -26.12 -6.46 -30.77
C VAL A 826 -26.60 -7.87 -30.40
N THR A 827 -26.07 -8.38 -29.30
CA THR A 827 -26.42 -9.65 -28.66
C THR A 827 -27.00 -9.39 -27.28
N ALA A 828 -27.59 -10.41 -26.65
CA ALA A 828 -28.16 -10.25 -25.31
C ALA A 828 -27.09 -9.95 -24.26
N SER A 829 -27.38 -8.97 -23.40
CA SER A 829 -26.70 -8.68 -22.15
C SER A 829 -26.55 -9.90 -21.24
N ALA A 830 -25.75 -9.76 -20.19
CA ALA A 830 -25.78 -10.67 -19.04
C ALA A 830 -27.23 -10.83 -18.48
N PRO A 831 -27.52 -11.89 -17.69
CA PRO A 831 -28.78 -12.00 -16.97
C PRO A 831 -29.06 -10.77 -16.09
N ALA A 832 -30.33 -10.37 -15.92
CA ALA A 832 -30.67 -9.19 -15.14
C ALA A 832 -30.23 -9.30 -13.68
N VAL A 833 -29.64 -8.24 -13.13
CA VAL A 833 -29.20 -8.13 -11.72
C VAL A 833 -30.29 -7.57 -10.79
N GLY A 834 -31.39 -7.09 -11.38
CA GLY A 834 -32.55 -6.53 -10.69
C GLY A 834 -32.26 -5.18 -10.04
N THR A 835 -33.34 -4.47 -9.67
CA THR A 835 -33.24 -3.17 -9.02
C THR A 835 -32.49 -3.29 -7.69
N PRO A 836 -31.33 -2.63 -7.51
CA PRO A 836 -30.56 -2.74 -6.27
C PRO A 836 -31.33 -2.18 -5.07
N GLY A 837 -31.33 -2.91 -3.96
CA GLY A 837 -31.84 -2.45 -2.67
C GLY A 837 -30.80 -1.63 -1.90
N ASP A 838 -31.07 -1.38 -0.62
CA ASP A 838 -30.08 -0.76 0.27
C ASP A 838 -28.80 -1.60 0.34
N ALA A 839 -27.66 -0.93 0.15
CA ALA A 839 -26.37 -1.61 0.06
C ALA A 839 -25.98 -2.24 1.39
N CYS A 840 -26.30 -1.60 2.52
CA CYS A 840 -25.99 -2.12 3.85
C CYS A 840 -26.85 -3.31 4.23
N ALA A 841 -28.13 -3.31 3.86
CA ALA A 841 -29.03 -4.44 4.05
C ALA A 841 -28.60 -5.66 3.22
N GLU A 842 -28.24 -5.48 1.94
CA GLU A 842 -27.74 -6.56 1.09
C GLU A 842 -26.39 -7.11 1.59
N ALA A 843 -25.44 -6.24 1.96
CA ALA A 843 -24.12 -6.66 2.44
C ALA A 843 -24.12 -7.35 3.82
N GLN A 844 -25.23 -7.26 4.56
CA GLN A 844 -25.46 -7.95 5.84
C GLN A 844 -26.50 -9.08 5.71
N ALA A 845 -27.01 -9.37 4.50
CA ALA A 845 -28.08 -10.33 4.31
C ALA A 845 -27.62 -11.77 4.60
N THR A 846 -28.33 -12.44 5.50
CA THR A 846 -28.12 -13.86 5.79
C THR A 846 -28.85 -14.76 4.79
N SER A 847 -28.41 -16.02 4.65
CA SER A 847 -29.08 -16.99 3.78
C SER A 847 -30.54 -17.23 4.21
N THR A 848 -31.48 -17.16 3.27
CA THR A 848 -32.92 -17.31 3.53
C THR A 848 -33.40 -18.76 3.37
N PRO A 849 -34.48 -19.17 4.06
CA PRO A 849 -35.04 -20.52 3.89
C PRO A 849 -35.77 -20.68 2.55
N ILE A 850 -35.60 -21.85 1.91
CA ILE A 850 -36.39 -22.27 0.75
C ILE A 850 -37.54 -23.16 1.21
N ALA A 851 -38.76 -22.82 0.82
CA ALA A 851 -39.93 -23.68 0.98
C ALA A 851 -40.10 -24.57 -0.26
N VAL A 852 -40.20 -25.89 -0.06
CA VAL A 852 -40.54 -26.86 -1.11
C VAL A 852 -41.90 -27.48 -0.81
N THR A 853 -42.79 -27.50 -1.79
CA THR A 853 -44.17 -27.99 -1.61
C THR A 853 -44.56 -29.00 -2.70
N PRO A 854 -44.95 -30.25 -2.35
CA PRO A 854 -44.89 -30.81 -1.00
C PRO A 854 -43.43 -31.05 -0.55
N ALA A 855 -43.18 -31.02 0.76
CA ALA A 855 -41.85 -31.24 1.34
C ALA A 855 -41.40 -32.71 1.30
N SER A 856 -42.35 -33.63 1.10
CA SER A 856 -42.13 -35.02 0.75
C SER A 856 -42.94 -35.36 -0.50
N SER A 857 -42.31 -35.98 -1.50
CA SER A 857 -42.90 -36.20 -2.83
C SER A 857 -42.49 -37.56 -3.38
N ARG A 858 -43.35 -38.24 -4.15
CA ARG A 858 -42.94 -39.46 -4.88
C ARG A 858 -42.02 -39.10 -6.05
N LYS A 859 -41.16 -40.04 -6.46
CA LYS A 859 -40.30 -39.87 -7.63
C LYS A 859 -41.12 -39.43 -8.86
N GLY A 860 -40.66 -38.39 -9.55
CA GLY A 860 -41.31 -37.83 -10.74
C GLY A 860 -42.55 -36.93 -10.50
N ALA A 861 -43.04 -36.80 -9.26
CA ALA A 861 -44.12 -35.87 -8.96
C ALA A 861 -43.64 -34.41 -8.95
N LYS A 862 -44.59 -33.46 -9.14
CA LYS A 862 -44.29 -32.03 -9.25
C LYS A 862 -44.04 -31.42 -7.87
N VAL A 863 -42.92 -30.72 -7.70
CA VAL A 863 -42.65 -29.89 -6.51
C VAL A 863 -42.63 -28.41 -6.90
N ALA A 864 -43.10 -27.55 -6.02
CA ALA A 864 -42.98 -26.10 -6.14
C ALA A 864 -41.93 -25.60 -5.16
N ILE A 865 -40.87 -24.99 -5.67
CA ILE A 865 -39.81 -24.34 -4.91
C ILE A 865 -40.17 -22.85 -4.78
N SER A 866 -40.16 -22.31 -3.57
CA SER A 866 -40.41 -20.89 -3.30
C SER A 866 -39.34 -20.32 -2.38
N ALA A 867 -38.84 -19.12 -2.71
CA ALA A 867 -37.76 -18.46 -1.99
C ALA A 867 -37.90 -16.93 -2.08
N THR A 868 -37.32 -16.21 -1.12
CA THR A 868 -37.48 -14.75 -0.93
C THR A 868 -36.17 -14.09 -0.49
N GLY A 869 -36.11 -12.76 -0.60
CA GLY A 869 -34.94 -11.93 -0.26
C GLY A 869 -34.14 -11.46 -1.47
N PHE A 870 -34.56 -11.86 -2.67
CA PHE A 870 -33.94 -11.44 -3.93
C PHE A 870 -34.33 -10.00 -4.30
N ARG A 871 -33.55 -9.34 -5.15
CA ARG A 871 -33.91 -8.04 -5.73
C ARG A 871 -35.12 -8.16 -6.66
N ALA A 872 -35.86 -7.06 -6.80
CA ALA A 872 -36.96 -6.98 -7.76
C ALA A 872 -36.44 -7.15 -9.20
N GLY A 873 -36.97 -8.14 -9.93
CA GLY A 873 -36.59 -8.40 -11.32
C GLY A 873 -35.23 -9.08 -11.51
N GLU A 874 -34.50 -9.46 -10.46
CA GLU A 874 -33.22 -10.16 -10.65
C GLU A 874 -33.39 -11.58 -11.14
N SER A 875 -32.42 -12.04 -11.90
CA SER A 875 -32.32 -13.43 -12.28
C SER A 875 -31.84 -14.28 -11.09
N VAL A 876 -32.55 -15.37 -10.80
CA VAL A 876 -32.22 -16.30 -9.72
C VAL A 876 -31.93 -17.67 -10.31
N THR A 877 -30.81 -18.26 -9.91
CA THR A 877 -30.45 -19.64 -10.23
C THR A 877 -30.90 -20.56 -9.11
N VAL A 878 -31.44 -21.73 -9.44
CA VAL A 878 -31.94 -22.73 -8.48
C VAL A 878 -31.36 -24.10 -8.85
N SER A 879 -30.63 -24.73 -7.94
CA SER A 879 -30.05 -26.07 -8.10
C SER A 879 -30.52 -27.03 -7.01
N ILE A 880 -30.44 -28.34 -7.29
CA ILE A 880 -30.75 -29.42 -6.34
C ILE A 880 -29.53 -30.34 -6.33
N ASP A 881 -28.99 -30.63 -5.14
CA ASP A 881 -27.81 -31.49 -4.92
C ASP A 881 -26.59 -31.13 -5.79
N GLY A 882 -26.38 -29.83 -6.06
CA GLY A 882 -25.32 -29.35 -6.95
C GLY A 882 -25.54 -29.63 -8.45
N GLY A 883 -26.65 -30.25 -8.83
CA GLY A 883 -27.02 -30.53 -10.22
C GLY A 883 -27.37 -29.27 -11.04
N ARG A 884 -27.63 -29.46 -12.34
CA ARG A 884 -27.85 -28.38 -13.32
C ARG A 884 -28.86 -27.34 -12.81
N ALA A 885 -28.40 -26.10 -12.65
CA ALA A 885 -29.24 -25.01 -12.20
C ALA A 885 -30.32 -24.64 -13.23
N THR A 886 -31.53 -24.38 -12.75
CA THR A 886 -32.62 -23.77 -13.52
C THR A 886 -32.66 -22.27 -13.20
N ARG A 887 -32.79 -21.44 -14.22
CA ARG A 887 -32.86 -19.98 -14.07
C ARG A 887 -34.32 -19.50 -14.09
N THR A 888 -34.63 -18.51 -13.27
CA THR A 888 -35.94 -17.85 -13.17
C THR A 888 -35.71 -16.39 -12.78
N THR A 889 -36.79 -15.62 -12.55
CA THR A 889 -36.73 -14.19 -12.24
C THR A 889 -37.55 -13.90 -10.99
N ALA A 890 -37.00 -13.13 -10.07
CA ALA A 890 -37.70 -12.67 -8.88
C ALA A 890 -38.77 -11.63 -9.26
N ASN A 891 -39.96 -11.71 -8.66
CA ASN A 891 -41.02 -10.72 -8.88
C ASN A 891 -40.69 -9.38 -8.18
N ALA A 892 -41.58 -8.38 -8.30
CA ALA A 892 -41.41 -7.07 -7.66
C ALA A 892 -41.29 -7.10 -6.12
N ALA A 893 -41.65 -8.21 -5.46
CA ALA A 893 -41.52 -8.43 -4.02
C ALA A 893 -40.32 -9.34 -3.66
N GLY A 894 -39.35 -9.49 -4.56
CA GLY A 894 -38.14 -10.29 -4.32
C GLY A 894 -38.40 -11.79 -4.16
N LYS A 895 -39.54 -12.28 -4.67
CA LYS A 895 -39.99 -13.66 -4.51
C LYS A 895 -39.86 -14.46 -5.81
N VAL A 896 -39.29 -15.65 -5.68
CA VAL A 896 -39.22 -16.67 -6.72
C VAL A 896 -40.22 -17.79 -6.42
N ARG A 897 -40.86 -18.32 -7.47
CA ARG A 897 -41.66 -19.56 -7.41
C ARG A 897 -41.44 -20.40 -8.68
N LEU A 898 -40.77 -21.53 -8.55
CA LEU A 898 -40.45 -22.44 -9.65
C LEU A 898 -41.19 -23.78 -9.48
N LYS A 899 -41.89 -24.25 -10.51
CA LYS A 899 -42.46 -25.61 -10.55
C LYS A 899 -41.45 -26.54 -11.23
N VAL A 900 -40.93 -27.53 -10.50
CA VAL A 900 -39.95 -28.50 -10.99
C VAL A 900 -40.60 -29.87 -11.12
N THR A 901 -40.31 -30.57 -12.22
CA THR A 901 -40.87 -31.92 -12.49
C THR A 901 -39.81 -32.83 -13.10
N LYS A 902 -39.15 -32.40 -14.18
CA LYS A 902 -38.10 -33.19 -14.85
C LYS A 902 -36.93 -33.53 -13.93
N THR A 903 -36.48 -32.59 -13.09
CA THR A 903 -35.37 -32.82 -12.15
C THR A 903 -35.74 -33.84 -11.06
N VAL A 904 -36.94 -33.75 -10.49
CA VAL A 904 -37.41 -34.68 -9.43
C VAL A 904 -37.58 -36.11 -9.94
N ALA A 905 -37.86 -36.30 -11.24
CA ALA A 905 -37.90 -37.62 -11.87
C ALA A 905 -36.54 -38.33 -11.90
N ALA A 906 -35.43 -37.59 -11.87
CA ALA A 906 -34.07 -38.13 -11.92
C ALA A 906 -33.47 -38.42 -10.53
N LEU A 907 -34.06 -37.91 -9.45
CA LEU A 907 -33.55 -38.08 -8.09
C LEU A 907 -33.81 -39.50 -7.54
N ALA A 908 -32.88 -39.98 -6.73
CA ALA A 908 -33.02 -41.22 -5.96
C ALA A 908 -33.74 -40.95 -4.63
N PRO A 909 -34.54 -41.88 -4.08
CA PRO A 909 -35.23 -41.72 -2.80
C PRO A 909 -34.27 -41.30 -1.68
N GLY A 910 -34.56 -40.18 -1.02
CA GLY A 910 -33.68 -39.59 -0.01
C GLY A 910 -34.01 -38.12 0.28
N THR A 911 -33.21 -37.47 1.12
CA THR A 911 -33.28 -36.03 1.36
C THR A 911 -32.36 -35.30 0.39
N HIS A 912 -32.89 -34.26 -0.25
CA HIS A 912 -32.20 -33.43 -1.24
C HIS A 912 -32.05 -32.00 -0.73
N VAL A 913 -30.94 -31.36 -1.05
CA VAL A 913 -30.66 -29.96 -0.71
C VAL A 913 -30.94 -29.08 -1.92
N VAL A 914 -31.81 -28.08 -1.72
CA VAL A 914 -32.08 -27.03 -2.71
C VAL A 914 -31.27 -25.81 -2.36
N HIS A 915 -30.61 -25.24 -3.36
CA HIS A 915 -29.95 -23.94 -3.27
C HIS A 915 -30.56 -22.98 -4.27
N ALA A 916 -30.67 -21.71 -3.91
CA ALA A 916 -30.94 -20.63 -4.84
C ALA A 916 -29.97 -19.47 -4.62
N ARG A 917 -29.57 -18.79 -5.70
CA ARG A 917 -28.62 -17.67 -5.68
C ARG A 917 -29.09 -16.58 -6.63
N GLY A 918 -29.28 -15.37 -6.11
CA GLY A 918 -29.54 -14.15 -6.88
C GLY A 918 -28.33 -13.78 -7.72
N TYR A 919 -28.55 -13.31 -8.95
CA TYR A 919 -27.46 -12.98 -9.87
C TYR A 919 -26.85 -11.60 -9.58
N GLY A 920 -27.62 -10.65 -9.04
CA GLY A 920 -27.15 -9.30 -8.71
C GLY A 920 -26.90 -9.06 -7.22
N SER A 921 -27.78 -9.59 -6.37
CA SER A 921 -27.71 -9.41 -4.90
C SER A 921 -26.71 -10.33 -4.19
N ASP A 922 -26.20 -11.35 -4.90
CA ASP A 922 -25.64 -12.59 -4.33
C ASP A 922 -26.51 -13.33 -3.31
N GLN A 923 -27.77 -12.90 -3.07
CA GLN A 923 -28.60 -13.44 -2.00
C GLN A 923 -28.72 -14.95 -2.14
N ARG A 924 -28.41 -15.65 -1.05
CA ARG A 924 -28.42 -17.11 -0.99
C ARG A 924 -29.69 -17.58 -0.29
N ALA A 925 -30.30 -18.62 -0.81
CA ALA A 925 -31.35 -19.33 -0.10
C ALA A 925 -31.04 -20.83 -0.07
N ARG A 926 -31.42 -21.51 1.02
CA ARG A 926 -31.23 -22.96 1.19
C ARG A 926 -32.47 -23.61 1.78
N GLY A 927 -32.79 -24.82 1.34
CA GLY A 927 -33.80 -25.67 1.97
C GLY A 927 -33.61 -27.12 1.61
N THR A 928 -34.52 -27.98 2.06
CA THR A 928 -34.48 -29.42 1.78
C THR A 928 -35.87 -29.95 1.44
N PHE A 929 -35.91 -31.09 0.75
CA PHE A 929 -37.13 -31.88 0.57
C PHE A 929 -36.76 -33.37 0.44
N THR A 930 -37.74 -34.25 0.67
CA THR A 930 -37.54 -35.70 0.58
C THR A 930 -38.22 -36.26 -0.67
N THR A 931 -37.53 -37.11 -1.43
CA THR A 931 -38.17 -37.99 -2.40
C THR A 931 -38.43 -39.37 -1.81
N THR A 932 -39.62 -39.91 -2.09
CA THR A 932 -40.05 -41.26 -1.72
C THR A 932 -40.15 -42.13 -2.97
N LYS A 933 -40.15 -43.46 -2.78
CA LYS A 933 -40.35 -44.44 -3.86
C LYS A 933 -41.67 -44.21 -4.60
#